data_AF-A0A2E5DA88-F1
#
_entry.id   AF-A0A2E5DA88-F1
#
_cell.length_a   1.000
_cell.length_b   1.000
_cell.length_c   1.000
_cell.angle_alpha   90.00
_cell.angle_beta   90.00
_cell.angle_gamma   90.00
#
_symmetry.space_group_name_H-M   'P 1'
#
loop_
_entity.id
_entity.type
_entity.pdbx_description
1 polymer ?
#
loop_
_entity_poly.entity_id
_entity_poly.type
_entity_poly.pdbx_seq_one_letter_code
_entity_poly.pdbx_strand_id
1 'polypeptide(L)'
;MSLKGFIAYLSSTYGVRAILWGLISTGSALPTYDVNATEFRFDIDQDGQTEALVDGLLVLRFLFGFSGDTLTKNVTTTDSRRISADEIKTYLDENASELDVDGDGQTNALTDGLLLLRYLFGFRQELLIADALAITAFRVTPSDVETFLLARLDTDLDGFSDLEDAFVTDETEWFDTDADGIGNNEDVDDDGDGVFDIDDGYPLIAIGDLADTDSDGIPNLCDTSCLDAGMNNDIDDDGDGVTDDTDVFPLIAVGDETDTDSDGAPDTCDGDCLLRGMTADGDDDGDFVVDSEDILPLVDKFGMVRVDPQLLGYPSDAVGALLDAIFAGDLATQAVMVLKNGHVIGERYAVGRRSEDLVTSWSVAKSLFAMAVGVAVEEGLIDSVDTPASQWLTEWQGTDKENITIRQILGMRSGFLTTGANNSVGGEDIFFSEDQTGVALGRLVEYEPGTAFKYVNSTAQLMEPLLKRSTGREANEYLFEKILRRIGVDPAKIGLWTDPAGNPMSYCCIDMRIEDFSRFGLLVLSGGLWRGDRILPEAFVANALTPWLEDSSSYYGFKWWILNDAYFNYGSMSTTNELLEILSGVAPLTAVAALGYQGQSIYLFPEYDLLISRFSLYDHPPTQGYVLSTLEPANFPDTCTGRNLCSWSEGEPIARMGVGDFLAAIGEFLRSPSVN
;
A
#
# COMPACT_ATOMS: atom_id res chain seq x y z
N MET A 1 15.45 30.51 27.71
CA MET A 1 15.47 29.62 26.54
C MET A 1 15.48 30.51 25.31
N SER A 2 16.44 30.38 24.39
CA SER A 2 16.44 31.16 23.15
C SER A 2 15.36 30.62 22.19
N LEU A 3 14.94 31.41 21.21
CA LEU A 3 13.99 30.99 20.17
C LEU A 3 14.44 29.69 19.46
N LYS A 4 15.77 29.49 19.32
CA LYS A 4 16.37 28.22 18.87
C LYS A 4 16.15 27.04 19.83
N GLY A 5 16.07 27.29 21.14
CA GLY A 5 15.77 26.27 22.14
C GLY A 5 14.29 25.88 22.21
N PHE A 6 13.38 26.75 21.77
CA PHE A 6 11.94 26.45 21.71
C PHE A 6 11.57 25.67 20.43
N ILE A 7 12.22 26.01 19.30
CA ILE A 7 12.06 25.31 18.01
C ILE A 7 12.62 23.87 18.09
N ALA A 8 13.75 23.65 18.78
CA ALA A 8 14.30 22.31 18.99
C ALA A 8 13.42 21.40 19.87
N TYR A 9 12.63 21.98 20.78
CA TYR A 9 11.72 21.24 21.67
C TYR A 9 10.42 20.83 20.96
N LEU A 10 9.94 21.65 20.01
CA LEU A 10 8.75 21.32 19.20
C LEU A 10 9.07 20.27 18.12
N SER A 11 10.27 20.31 17.54
CA SER A 11 10.70 19.34 16.53
C SER A 11 10.94 17.92 17.06
N SER A 12 11.18 17.75 18.37
CA SER A 12 11.43 16.42 18.97
C SER A 12 10.19 15.75 19.54
N THR A 13 9.05 16.45 19.62
CA THR A 13 7.89 15.99 20.42
C THR A 13 6.66 15.62 19.57
N TYR A 14 6.53 16.13 18.33
CA TYR A 14 5.29 15.97 17.56
C TYR A 14 5.39 15.48 16.11
N GLY A 15 6.58 15.17 15.58
CA GLY A 15 6.71 14.31 14.38
C GLY A 15 5.84 14.67 13.15
N VAL A 16 5.60 15.94 12.85
CA VAL A 16 4.95 16.36 11.60
C VAL A 16 5.97 17.07 10.73
N ARG A 17 6.38 16.44 9.62
CA ARG A 17 7.09 17.09 8.52
C ARG A 17 6.03 17.85 7.71
N ALA A 18 6.03 19.17 7.81
CA ALA A 18 5.21 20.03 6.97
C ALA A 18 6.12 20.73 5.94
N ILE A 19 5.68 20.58 4.70
CA ILE A 19 6.08 21.22 3.46
C ILE A 19 6.00 22.75 3.62
N LEU A 20 7.02 23.46 3.09
CA LEU A 20 6.98 24.78 2.44
C LEU A 20 8.40 25.38 2.47
N TRP A 21 8.94 25.85 1.35
CA TRP A 21 9.70 27.11 1.31
C TRP A 21 9.89 27.69 -0.10
N GLY A 22 9.31 28.87 -0.35
CA GLY A 22 9.80 29.88 -1.33
C GLY A 22 8.65 30.62 -2.03
N LEU A 23 8.17 31.80 -1.61
CA LEU A 23 8.91 33.03 -1.37
C LEU A 23 8.17 33.95 -0.39
N ILE A 24 8.86 34.35 0.69
CA ILE A 24 8.49 35.52 1.49
C ILE A 24 9.32 36.70 0.99
N SER A 25 8.67 37.67 0.35
CA SER A 25 9.00 39.07 0.62
C SER A 25 7.76 39.96 0.52
N THR A 26 6.79 39.76 1.41
CA THR A 26 6.10 40.77 2.24
C THR A 26 4.90 40.07 2.88
N GLY A 27 4.76 40.19 4.20
CA GLY A 27 3.86 39.33 4.97
C GLY A 27 2.37 39.58 4.72
N SER A 28 1.68 38.48 4.44
CA SER A 28 0.30 38.19 4.83
C SER A 28 0.18 36.67 4.93
N ALA A 29 -0.43 36.17 6.01
CA ALA A 29 -0.64 34.74 6.22
C ALA A 29 -1.66 34.21 5.19
N LEU A 30 -1.42 33.03 4.64
CA LEU A 30 -2.45 32.28 3.89
C LEU A 30 -3.59 31.94 4.87
N PRO A 31 -4.86 32.14 4.50
CA PRO A 31 -5.97 31.90 5.40
C PRO A 31 -6.15 30.39 5.60
N THR A 32 -6.22 29.97 6.86
CA THR A 32 -6.78 28.67 7.25
C THR A 32 -8.29 28.74 7.07
N TYR A 33 -8.85 27.91 6.18
CA TYR A 33 -10.29 27.82 5.96
C TYR A 33 -10.97 27.22 7.20
N ASP A 34 -11.61 28.08 8.00
CA ASP A 34 -12.47 27.70 9.11
C ASP A 34 -13.91 27.68 8.59
N VAL A 35 -14.45 26.48 8.35
CA VAL A 35 -15.83 26.20 7.89
C VAL A 35 -16.93 26.66 8.87
N ASN A 36 -16.66 27.57 9.80
CA ASN A 36 -17.61 28.11 10.77
C ASN A 36 -17.47 29.61 11.08
N ALA A 37 -16.66 30.38 10.34
CA ALA A 37 -16.73 31.83 10.40
C ALA A 37 -17.79 32.31 9.40
N THR A 38 -18.92 32.85 9.86
CA THR A 38 -19.82 33.62 9.00
C THR A 38 -19.06 34.86 8.51
N GLU A 39 -18.50 34.78 7.30
CA GLU A 39 -17.86 35.90 6.65
C GLU A 39 -18.88 37.04 6.48
N PHE A 40 -18.46 38.26 6.79
CA PHE A 40 -19.34 39.42 6.64
C PHE A 40 -19.61 39.66 5.16
N ARG A 41 -20.89 39.87 4.82
CA ARG A 41 -21.34 40.16 3.46
C ARG A 41 -22.15 41.45 3.44
N PHE A 42 -22.05 42.19 2.33
CA PHE A 42 -22.81 43.43 2.12
C PHE A 42 -24.30 43.21 1.82
N ASP A 43 -24.78 41.97 1.74
CA ASP A 43 -26.21 41.63 1.82
C ASP A 43 -26.74 41.86 3.25
N ILE A 44 -27.21 43.09 3.49
CA ILE A 44 -27.65 43.58 4.80
C ILE A 44 -29.07 43.14 5.11
N ASP A 45 -29.92 42.90 4.14
CA ASP A 45 -31.29 42.46 4.38
C ASP A 45 -31.51 40.95 4.16
N GLN A 46 -30.46 40.22 3.80
CA GLN A 46 -30.42 38.77 3.60
C GLN A 46 -31.42 38.28 2.55
N ASP A 47 -31.62 39.05 1.48
CA ASP A 47 -32.44 38.62 0.34
C ASP A 47 -31.63 37.88 -0.75
N GLY A 48 -30.31 37.79 -0.59
CA GLY A 48 -29.39 37.18 -1.53
C GLY A 48 -28.89 38.14 -2.61
N GLN A 49 -29.23 39.43 -2.56
CA GLN A 49 -28.67 40.43 -3.46
C GLN A 49 -27.99 41.53 -2.66
N THR A 50 -26.93 42.11 -3.25
CA THR A 50 -26.33 43.32 -2.70
C THR A 50 -26.65 44.50 -3.62
N GLU A 51 -27.68 45.28 -3.27
CA GLU A 51 -28.18 46.36 -4.11
C GLU A 51 -27.87 47.76 -3.55
N ALA A 52 -27.62 48.72 -4.44
CA ALA A 52 -27.35 50.11 -4.05
C ALA A 52 -28.51 50.74 -3.26
N LEU A 53 -29.76 50.49 -3.67
CA LEU A 53 -30.94 51.12 -3.10
C LEU A 53 -31.52 50.41 -1.87
N VAL A 54 -31.02 49.22 -1.58
CA VAL A 54 -31.38 48.38 -0.43
C VAL A 54 -30.21 48.43 0.56
N ASP A 55 -29.18 47.63 0.33
CA ASP A 55 -28.04 47.42 1.22
C ASP A 55 -27.14 48.64 1.35
N GLY A 56 -26.73 49.22 0.22
CA GLY A 56 -25.90 50.42 0.21
C GLY A 56 -26.60 51.57 0.95
N LEU A 57 -27.93 51.68 0.81
CA LEU A 57 -28.72 52.69 1.51
C LEU A 57 -28.94 52.36 2.99
N LEU A 58 -29.07 51.09 3.38
CA LEU A 58 -29.13 50.64 4.77
C LEU A 58 -27.83 50.96 5.51
N VAL A 59 -26.67 50.61 4.93
CA VAL A 59 -25.34 50.97 5.47
C VAL A 59 -25.21 52.48 5.60
N LEU A 60 -25.52 53.23 4.54
CA LEU A 60 -25.39 54.69 4.56
C LEU A 60 -26.28 55.35 5.64
N ARG A 61 -27.53 54.91 5.79
CA ARG A 61 -28.44 55.40 6.83
C ARG A 61 -27.94 55.05 8.23
N PHE A 62 -27.47 53.82 8.42
CA PHE A 62 -26.90 53.39 9.69
C PHE A 62 -25.70 54.27 10.09
N LEU A 63 -24.76 54.53 9.18
CA LEU A 63 -23.58 55.36 9.44
C LEU A 63 -23.91 56.84 9.69
N PHE A 64 -25.06 57.35 9.19
CA PHE A 64 -25.58 58.67 9.57
C PHE A 64 -26.29 58.68 10.95
N GLY A 65 -26.41 57.53 11.60
CA GLY A 65 -27.03 57.38 12.92
C GLY A 65 -28.55 57.25 12.89
N PHE A 66 -29.16 56.90 11.75
CA PHE A 66 -30.60 56.63 11.67
C PHE A 66 -30.94 55.31 12.38
N SER A 67 -32.11 55.25 13.01
CA SER A 67 -32.59 54.07 13.75
C SER A 67 -34.11 53.92 13.64
N GLY A 68 -34.64 52.75 14.06
CA GLY A 68 -36.08 52.46 13.98
C GLY A 68 -36.59 52.56 12.54
N ASP A 69 -37.85 52.99 12.36
CA ASP A 69 -38.47 53.13 11.03
C ASP A 69 -37.62 53.94 10.04
N THR A 70 -36.84 54.92 10.52
CA THR A 70 -36.03 55.76 9.62
C THR A 70 -34.84 55.04 9.01
N LEU A 71 -34.39 53.94 9.61
CA LEU A 71 -33.36 53.06 9.04
C LEU A 71 -33.93 52.24 7.88
N THR A 72 -35.08 51.57 8.10
CA THR A 72 -35.60 50.54 7.18
C THR A 72 -36.71 51.01 6.23
N LYS A 73 -37.22 52.24 6.39
CA LYS A 73 -38.34 52.72 5.57
C LYS A 73 -38.01 52.72 4.07
N ASN A 74 -38.84 52.01 3.31
CA ASN A 74 -38.79 51.89 1.85
C ASN A 74 -37.46 51.30 1.30
N VAL A 75 -36.76 50.50 2.09
CA VAL A 75 -35.53 49.82 1.63
C VAL A 75 -35.60 48.31 1.75
N THR A 76 -36.46 47.73 2.59
CA THR A 76 -36.69 46.27 2.62
C THR A 76 -37.74 45.85 1.60
N THR A 77 -37.52 44.73 0.91
CA THR A 77 -38.42 44.13 -0.09
C THR A 77 -39.27 43.00 0.51
N THR A 78 -39.97 42.22 -0.32
CA THR A 78 -40.69 41.01 0.13
C THR A 78 -39.77 39.82 0.39
N ASP A 79 -38.57 39.85 -0.18
CA ASP A 79 -37.63 38.74 -0.19
C ASP A 79 -36.56 38.87 0.91
N SER A 80 -36.42 40.08 1.48
CA SER A 80 -35.65 40.37 2.68
C SER A 80 -35.99 39.44 3.85
N ARG A 81 -34.96 38.80 4.41
CA ARG A 81 -35.08 37.95 5.62
C ARG A 81 -34.77 38.73 6.89
N ARG A 82 -33.88 39.72 6.83
CA ARG A 82 -33.52 40.64 7.91
C ARG A 82 -34.22 41.99 7.68
N ILE A 83 -35.42 42.13 8.25
CA ILE A 83 -36.32 43.26 7.96
C ILE A 83 -36.47 44.28 9.09
N SER A 84 -36.24 43.88 10.34
CA SER A 84 -36.45 44.80 11.46
C SER A 84 -35.25 45.74 11.63
N ALA A 85 -35.53 46.98 12.03
CA ALA A 85 -34.47 47.96 12.29
C ALA A 85 -33.52 47.52 13.40
N ASP A 86 -34.00 46.73 14.37
CA ASP A 86 -33.17 46.22 15.47
C ASP A 86 -32.24 45.09 14.99
N GLU A 87 -32.71 44.18 14.13
CA GLU A 87 -31.87 43.11 13.56
C GLU A 87 -30.80 43.67 12.62
N ILE A 88 -31.18 44.60 11.72
CA ILE A 88 -30.22 45.26 10.81
C ILE A 88 -29.18 46.04 11.60
N LYS A 89 -29.61 46.80 12.61
CA LYS A 89 -28.67 47.55 13.46
C LYS A 89 -27.71 46.60 14.20
N THR A 90 -28.22 45.49 14.74
CA THR A 90 -27.39 44.51 15.45
C THR A 90 -26.33 43.93 14.51
N TYR A 91 -26.71 43.51 13.30
CA TYR A 91 -25.77 42.99 12.30
C TYR A 91 -24.68 44.01 11.92
N LEU A 92 -25.07 45.26 11.67
CA LEU A 92 -24.12 46.32 11.32
C LEU A 92 -23.24 46.76 12.50
N ASP A 93 -23.74 46.72 13.74
CA ASP A 93 -22.93 46.99 14.94
C ASP A 93 -21.89 45.88 15.17
N GLU A 94 -22.28 44.61 14.99
CA GLU A 94 -21.40 43.44 15.16
C GLU A 94 -20.29 43.40 14.11
N ASN A 95 -20.55 43.95 12.92
CA ASN A 95 -19.61 43.99 11.80
C ASN A 95 -19.12 45.42 11.49
N ALA A 96 -19.15 46.32 12.48
CA ALA A 96 -18.83 47.72 12.24
C ALA A 96 -17.43 47.94 11.66
N SER A 97 -16.44 47.09 12.00
CA SER A 97 -15.09 47.15 11.42
C SER A 97 -15.05 46.84 9.93
N GLU A 98 -15.98 46.02 9.43
CA GLU A 98 -16.07 45.64 8.02
C GLU A 98 -16.69 46.74 7.16
N LEU A 99 -17.27 47.77 7.80
CA LEU A 99 -17.82 48.94 7.13
C LEU A 99 -16.79 50.05 6.92
N ASP A 100 -15.53 49.87 7.35
CA ASP A 100 -14.42 50.82 7.13
C ASP A 100 -13.85 50.59 5.72
N VAL A 101 -14.47 51.21 4.72
CA VAL A 101 -14.15 51.02 3.30
C VAL A 101 -12.89 51.78 2.90
N ASP A 102 -12.66 52.99 3.45
CA ASP A 102 -11.45 53.77 3.13
C ASP A 102 -10.23 53.43 4.02
N GLY A 103 -10.44 52.63 5.06
CA GLY A 103 -9.40 52.01 5.88
C GLY A 103 -8.74 52.99 6.86
N ASP A 104 -9.42 54.07 7.23
CA ASP A 104 -8.87 55.08 8.14
C ASP A 104 -9.08 54.74 9.63
N GLY A 105 -9.73 53.62 9.93
CA GLY A 105 -10.07 53.15 11.27
C GLY A 105 -11.36 53.76 11.83
N GLN A 106 -12.12 54.53 11.04
CA GLN A 106 -13.40 55.09 11.41
C GLN A 106 -14.45 54.75 10.35
N THR A 107 -15.68 54.49 10.79
CA THR A 107 -16.79 54.15 9.90
C THR A 107 -17.72 55.34 9.76
N ASN A 108 -17.54 56.15 8.71
CA ASN A 108 -18.31 57.36 8.48
C ASN A 108 -19.17 57.26 7.21
N ALA A 109 -20.35 57.87 7.25
CA ALA A 109 -21.29 57.78 6.13
C ALA A 109 -20.75 58.36 4.80
N LEU A 110 -19.94 59.43 4.86
CA LEU A 110 -19.47 60.13 3.66
C LEU A 110 -18.16 59.58 3.09
N THR A 111 -17.41 58.83 3.88
CA THR A 111 -16.13 58.24 3.47
C THR A 111 -16.22 56.74 3.25
N ASP A 112 -17.20 56.07 3.86
CA ASP A 112 -17.35 54.61 3.74
C ASP A 112 -18.66 54.23 3.07
N GLY A 113 -19.78 54.63 3.69
CA GLY A 113 -21.11 54.34 3.15
C GLY A 113 -21.32 54.91 1.75
N LEU A 114 -20.71 56.06 1.45
CA LEU A 114 -20.75 56.67 0.12
C LEU A 114 -19.91 55.89 -0.90
N LEU A 115 -18.76 55.32 -0.50
CA LEU A 115 -17.92 54.50 -1.39
C LEU A 115 -18.64 53.21 -1.76
N LEU A 116 -19.18 52.48 -0.78
CA LEU A 116 -20.02 51.30 -1.03
C LEU A 116 -21.18 51.63 -1.97
N LEU A 117 -21.94 52.69 -1.66
CA LEU A 117 -23.10 53.07 -2.45
C LEU A 117 -22.71 53.44 -3.90
N ARG A 118 -21.61 54.16 -4.09
CA ARG A 118 -21.09 54.49 -5.42
C ARG A 118 -20.68 53.23 -6.18
N TYR A 119 -19.97 52.32 -5.53
CA TYR A 119 -19.58 51.05 -6.14
C TYR A 119 -20.81 50.26 -6.62
N LEU A 120 -21.84 50.11 -5.79
CA LEU A 120 -23.06 49.38 -6.15
C LEU A 120 -23.86 50.07 -7.27
N PHE A 121 -23.72 51.39 -7.44
CA PHE A 121 -24.29 52.11 -8.61
C PHE A 121 -23.45 51.99 -9.89
N GLY A 122 -22.34 51.24 -9.87
CA GLY A 122 -21.46 51.07 -11.02
C GLY A 122 -20.45 52.20 -11.21
N PHE A 123 -20.26 53.08 -10.22
CA PHE A 123 -19.14 54.02 -10.26
C PHE A 123 -17.82 53.26 -10.04
N ARG A 124 -16.83 53.57 -10.87
CA ARG A 124 -15.50 52.94 -10.87
C ARG A 124 -14.44 54.03 -11.06
N GLN A 125 -13.17 53.67 -10.90
CA GLN A 125 -12.03 54.58 -11.12
C GLN A 125 -12.14 55.85 -10.25
N GLU A 126 -11.67 57.00 -10.73
CA GLU A 126 -11.70 58.28 -9.99
C GLU A 126 -13.11 58.67 -9.52
N LEU A 127 -14.17 58.29 -10.26
CA LEU A 127 -15.53 58.62 -9.86
C LEU A 127 -16.00 57.84 -8.61
N LEU A 128 -15.38 56.69 -8.34
CA LEU A 128 -15.62 55.94 -7.11
C LEU A 128 -15.17 56.76 -5.90
N ILE A 129 -13.91 57.24 -5.93
CA ILE A 129 -13.25 57.84 -4.75
C ILE A 129 -13.35 59.38 -4.66
N ALA A 130 -13.73 60.07 -5.74
CA ALA A 130 -13.69 61.53 -5.81
C ALA A 130 -14.45 62.21 -4.66
N ASP A 131 -13.74 63.00 -3.84
CA ASP A 131 -14.25 63.70 -2.66
C ASP A 131 -14.94 62.79 -1.61
N ALA A 132 -14.62 61.48 -1.61
CA ALA A 132 -15.22 60.47 -0.75
C ALA A 132 -14.18 59.69 0.08
N LEU A 133 -12.96 60.21 0.24
CA LEU A 133 -11.92 59.64 1.10
C LEU A 133 -11.66 60.55 2.30
N ALA A 134 -11.43 59.97 3.47
CA ALA A 134 -10.91 60.69 4.61
C ALA A 134 -9.49 61.20 4.33
N ILE A 135 -9.08 62.27 5.03
CA ILE A 135 -7.70 62.75 4.99
C ILE A 135 -6.72 61.69 5.54
N THR A 136 -7.23 60.80 6.39
CA THR A 136 -6.53 59.71 7.07
C THR A 136 -6.66 58.36 6.36
N ALA A 137 -7.35 58.30 5.22
CA ALA A 137 -7.61 57.06 4.48
C ALA A 137 -6.33 56.29 4.14
N PHE A 138 -6.41 54.97 4.24
CA PHE A 138 -5.35 54.04 3.87
C PHE A 138 -5.57 53.47 2.47
N ARG A 139 -6.84 53.21 2.09
CA ARG A 139 -7.25 52.80 0.75
C ARG A 139 -7.53 54.05 -0.08
N VAL A 140 -6.49 54.57 -0.70
CA VAL A 140 -6.52 55.89 -1.37
C VAL A 140 -6.68 55.80 -2.88
N THR A 141 -6.64 54.61 -3.46
CA THR A 141 -6.85 54.39 -4.89
C THR A 141 -8.19 53.71 -5.17
N PRO A 142 -8.77 53.88 -6.38
CA PRO A 142 -9.97 53.15 -6.75
C PRO A 142 -9.79 51.64 -6.63
N SER A 143 -8.61 51.11 -7.02
CA SER A 143 -8.30 49.68 -6.95
C SER A 143 -8.35 49.16 -5.51
N ASP A 144 -7.75 49.88 -4.54
CA ASP A 144 -7.75 49.43 -3.14
C ASP A 144 -9.16 49.33 -2.57
N VAL A 145 -10.03 50.28 -2.95
CA VAL A 145 -11.44 50.30 -2.54
C VAL A 145 -12.21 49.17 -3.23
N GLU A 146 -12.04 48.98 -4.54
CA GLU A 146 -12.71 47.93 -5.30
C GLU A 146 -12.32 46.53 -4.78
N THR A 147 -11.03 46.26 -4.54
CA THR A 147 -10.57 44.99 -3.96
C THR A 147 -11.16 44.73 -2.57
N PHE A 148 -11.25 45.74 -1.72
CA PHE A 148 -11.86 45.58 -0.39
C PHE A 148 -13.35 45.21 -0.46
N LEU A 149 -14.07 45.82 -1.41
CA LEU A 149 -15.49 45.57 -1.63
C LEU A 149 -15.71 44.19 -2.25
N LEU A 150 -14.96 43.82 -3.30
CA LEU A 150 -15.07 42.52 -3.97
C LEU A 150 -14.84 41.34 -3.01
N ALA A 151 -13.92 41.46 -2.06
CA ALA A 151 -13.69 40.45 -1.02
C ALA A 151 -14.87 40.24 -0.04
N ARG A 152 -15.96 41.02 -0.16
CA ARG A 152 -17.16 40.96 0.69
C ARG A 152 -18.46 40.89 -0.12
N LEU A 153 -18.33 40.78 -1.43
CA LEU A 153 -19.39 40.57 -2.39
C LEU A 153 -19.25 39.15 -2.92
N ASP A 154 -20.37 38.62 -3.39
CA ASP A 154 -20.53 37.29 -3.99
C ASP A 154 -21.89 37.40 -4.67
N THR A 155 -21.81 37.49 -5.99
CA THR A 155 -22.89 37.97 -6.83
C THR A 155 -23.90 36.88 -7.17
N ASP A 156 -23.49 35.61 -7.20
CA ASP A 156 -24.35 34.46 -7.52
C ASP A 156 -24.61 33.51 -6.35
N LEU A 157 -23.98 33.75 -5.19
CA LEU A 157 -24.19 33.09 -3.90
C LEU A 157 -23.69 31.65 -3.83
N ASP A 158 -22.65 31.32 -4.58
CA ASP A 158 -22.03 29.99 -4.55
C ASP A 158 -21.13 29.77 -3.31
N GLY A 159 -20.78 30.86 -2.61
CA GLY A 159 -19.96 30.85 -1.40
C GLY A 159 -18.52 31.33 -1.59
N PHE A 160 -18.11 31.68 -2.82
CA PHE A 160 -16.84 32.33 -3.12
C PHE A 160 -17.05 33.85 -3.28
N SER A 161 -16.04 34.65 -2.91
CA SER A 161 -16.17 36.09 -3.06
C SER A 161 -15.95 36.51 -4.51
N ASP A 162 -16.55 37.62 -4.97
CA ASP A 162 -16.32 38.18 -6.31
C ASP A 162 -14.81 38.48 -6.59
N LEU A 163 -13.96 38.46 -5.55
CA LEU A 163 -12.50 38.59 -5.69
C LEU A 163 -11.81 37.27 -6.01
N GLU A 164 -12.35 36.16 -5.51
CA GLU A 164 -11.80 34.80 -5.64
C GLU A 164 -12.49 33.98 -6.72
N ASP A 165 -13.67 34.43 -7.15
CA ASP A 165 -14.52 33.79 -8.14
C ASP A 165 -14.24 34.34 -9.56
N ALA A 166 -13.79 33.46 -10.45
CA ALA A 166 -13.54 33.78 -11.86
C ALA A 166 -14.83 34.00 -12.66
N PHE A 167 -15.95 33.44 -12.21
CA PHE A 167 -17.24 33.39 -12.88
C PHE A 167 -18.38 33.89 -12.00
N VAL A 168 -18.25 35.14 -11.52
CA VAL A 168 -19.18 35.91 -10.65
C VAL A 168 -20.68 35.98 -11.01
N THR A 169 -21.15 35.25 -12.01
CA THR A 169 -22.58 35.15 -12.36
C THR A 169 -23.05 33.70 -12.59
N ASP A 170 -22.19 32.71 -12.38
CA ASP A 170 -22.47 31.30 -12.55
C ASP A 170 -22.29 30.56 -11.22
N GLU A 171 -23.40 30.34 -10.51
CA GLU A 171 -23.38 29.67 -9.20
C GLU A 171 -22.82 28.24 -9.20
N THR A 172 -22.52 27.68 -10.37
CA THR A 172 -21.99 26.33 -10.53
C THR A 172 -20.50 26.29 -10.79
N GLU A 173 -19.85 27.44 -10.96
CA GLU A 173 -18.45 27.53 -11.36
C GLU A 173 -17.77 28.73 -10.72
N TRP A 174 -16.56 28.54 -10.19
CA TRP A 174 -15.81 29.61 -9.53
C TRP A 174 -14.32 29.59 -9.85
N PHE A 175 -13.81 28.52 -10.45
CA PHE A 175 -12.39 28.28 -10.63
C PHE A 175 -12.05 28.05 -12.11
N ASP A 176 -10.95 28.67 -12.53
CA ASP A 176 -10.42 28.64 -13.89
C ASP A 176 -8.92 28.38 -13.73
N THR A 177 -8.52 27.12 -13.87
CA THR A 177 -7.17 26.68 -13.46
C THR A 177 -6.09 27.17 -14.41
N ASP A 178 -6.36 27.19 -15.73
CA ASP A 178 -5.43 27.68 -16.75
C ASP A 178 -5.68 29.15 -17.17
N ALA A 179 -6.78 29.74 -16.70
CA ALA A 179 -7.20 31.11 -16.96
C ALA A 179 -7.56 31.39 -18.44
N ASP A 180 -8.08 30.39 -19.17
CA ASP A 180 -8.52 30.55 -20.56
C ASP A 180 -9.92 31.16 -20.70
N GLY A 181 -10.67 31.22 -19.59
CA GLY A 181 -12.03 31.76 -19.50
C GLY A 181 -13.15 30.71 -19.64
N ILE A 182 -12.82 29.43 -19.66
CA ILE A 182 -13.72 28.29 -19.45
C ILE A 182 -13.46 27.78 -18.03
N GLY A 183 -14.51 27.51 -17.27
CA GLY A 183 -14.33 27.05 -15.88
C GLY A 183 -14.19 25.55 -15.80
N ASN A 184 -13.54 25.08 -14.74
CA ASN A 184 -13.16 23.67 -14.59
C ASN A 184 -14.32 22.65 -14.71
N ASN A 185 -15.58 23.04 -14.47
CA ASN A 185 -16.72 22.14 -14.65
C ASN A 185 -17.17 21.98 -16.11
N GLU A 186 -16.80 22.92 -16.99
CA GLU A 186 -17.08 22.85 -18.43
C GLU A 186 -15.80 22.56 -19.25
N ASP A 187 -14.63 22.86 -18.72
CA ASP A 187 -13.36 22.53 -19.34
C ASP A 187 -13.09 21.02 -19.32
N VAL A 188 -12.29 20.55 -20.26
CA VAL A 188 -11.87 19.15 -20.40
C VAL A 188 -10.35 19.00 -20.32
N ASP A 189 -9.64 20.11 -20.11
CA ASP A 189 -8.18 20.29 -20.01
C ASP A 189 -7.96 21.42 -19.01
N ASP A 190 -8.26 21.14 -17.74
CA ASP A 190 -8.38 22.15 -16.68
C ASP A 190 -7.10 22.98 -16.50
N ASP A 191 -5.90 22.40 -16.70
CA ASP A 191 -4.62 23.09 -16.54
C ASP A 191 -3.94 23.56 -17.84
N GLY A 192 -4.57 23.25 -18.98
CA GLY A 192 -4.20 23.76 -20.29
C GLY A 192 -2.86 23.26 -20.80
N ASP A 193 -2.38 22.11 -20.33
CA ASP A 193 -1.12 21.52 -20.77
C ASP A 193 -1.24 20.67 -22.05
N GLY A 194 -2.48 20.37 -22.44
CA GLY A 194 -2.83 19.68 -23.67
C GLY A 194 -3.15 18.20 -23.50
N VAL A 195 -3.13 17.67 -22.27
CA VAL A 195 -3.67 16.36 -21.91
C VAL A 195 -5.08 16.54 -21.33
N PHE A 196 -6.05 15.72 -21.75
CA PHE A 196 -7.42 15.86 -21.24
C PHE A 196 -7.54 15.26 -19.84
N ASP A 197 -8.36 15.86 -18.96
CA ASP A 197 -8.51 15.44 -17.55
C ASP A 197 -8.82 13.95 -17.32
N ILE A 198 -9.42 13.29 -18.32
CA ILE A 198 -9.75 11.86 -18.25
C ILE A 198 -8.53 10.94 -18.44
N ASP A 199 -7.53 11.43 -19.16
CA ASP A 199 -6.30 10.74 -19.51
C ASP A 199 -5.08 11.36 -18.78
N ASP A 200 -5.27 12.41 -17.98
CA ASP A 200 -4.22 13.15 -17.26
C ASP A 200 -4.05 12.66 -15.81
N GLY A 201 -2.83 12.29 -15.43
CA GLY A 201 -2.43 11.93 -14.08
C GLY A 201 -2.41 13.10 -13.09
N TYR A 202 -2.31 14.34 -13.59
CA TYR A 202 -2.35 15.59 -12.84
C TYR A 202 -3.25 16.67 -13.45
N PRO A 203 -4.59 16.48 -13.53
CA PRO A 203 -5.52 17.37 -14.24
C PRO A 203 -5.59 18.84 -13.81
N LEU A 204 -4.86 19.25 -12.76
CA LEU A 204 -4.88 20.61 -12.23
C LEU A 204 -3.46 21.21 -12.15
N ILE A 205 -2.46 20.53 -12.70
CA ILE A 205 -1.05 20.89 -12.56
C ILE A 205 -0.29 20.60 -13.86
N ALA A 206 -0.26 21.60 -14.73
CA ALA A 206 0.41 21.50 -16.02
C ALA A 206 1.84 20.93 -15.94
N ILE A 207 2.10 19.88 -16.71
CA ILE A 207 3.39 19.17 -16.75
C ILE A 207 4.53 20.04 -17.33
N GLY A 208 4.18 21.01 -18.18
CA GLY A 208 5.11 21.98 -18.75
C GLY A 208 6.05 21.39 -19.82
N ASP A 209 7.37 21.61 -19.65
CA ASP A 209 8.39 21.15 -20.61
C ASP A 209 9.04 19.80 -20.20
N LEU A 210 8.47 19.10 -19.20
CA LEU A 210 8.98 17.80 -18.78
C LEU A 210 8.73 16.76 -19.88
N ALA A 211 9.57 15.72 -19.89
CA ALA A 211 9.34 14.60 -20.79
C ALA A 211 8.16 13.79 -20.25
N ASP A 212 7.28 13.42 -21.18
CA ASP A 212 6.09 12.60 -20.99
C ASP A 212 6.03 11.73 -22.26
N THR A 213 6.40 10.46 -22.12
CA THR A 213 6.63 9.57 -23.26
C THR A 213 5.34 8.92 -23.75
N ASP A 214 4.39 8.61 -22.87
CA ASP A 214 3.09 8.02 -23.20
C ASP A 214 1.93 9.04 -23.28
N SER A 215 2.19 10.28 -22.85
CA SER A 215 1.26 11.42 -22.86
C SER A 215 0.09 11.27 -21.88
N ASP A 216 0.33 10.65 -20.72
CA ASP A 216 -0.64 10.51 -19.64
C ASP A 216 -0.61 11.67 -18.62
N GLY A 217 0.20 12.72 -18.85
CA GLY A 217 0.32 13.87 -17.95
C GLY A 217 1.19 13.61 -16.71
N ILE A 218 1.81 12.44 -16.58
CA ILE A 218 2.81 12.13 -15.55
C ILE A 218 4.22 12.28 -16.16
N PRO A 219 5.11 13.08 -15.56
CA PRO A 219 6.44 13.26 -16.12
C PRO A 219 7.33 12.04 -15.88
N ASN A 220 8.02 11.57 -16.92
CA ASN A 220 8.98 10.45 -16.84
C ASN A 220 9.95 10.60 -15.65
N LEU A 221 10.51 11.82 -15.53
CA LEU A 221 11.36 12.19 -14.42
C LEU A 221 10.92 13.52 -13.84
N CYS A 222 10.52 13.48 -12.58
CA CYS A 222 10.11 14.64 -11.84
C CYS A 222 11.31 15.30 -11.11
N ASP A 223 11.63 16.55 -11.49
CA ASP A 223 12.60 17.38 -10.80
C ASP A 223 12.06 17.97 -9.48
N THR A 224 12.86 18.79 -8.78
CA THR A 224 12.41 19.42 -7.52
C THR A 224 11.20 20.33 -7.71
N SER A 225 11.06 20.96 -8.88
CA SER A 225 10.00 21.92 -9.14
C SER A 225 8.64 21.22 -9.26
N CYS A 226 8.56 20.11 -10.00
CA CYS A 226 7.31 19.34 -10.08
C CYS A 226 7.00 18.57 -8.80
N LEU A 227 8.02 18.06 -8.06
CA LEU A 227 7.80 17.45 -6.75
C LEU A 227 7.22 18.47 -5.75
N ASP A 228 7.69 19.72 -5.80
CA ASP A 228 7.15 20.82 -5.00
C ASP A 228 5.74 21.23 -5.46
N ALA A 229 5.39 21.01 -6.72
CA ALA A 229 4.04 21.21 -7.26
C ALA A 229 3.06 20.09 -6.86
N GLY A 230 3.57 18.90 -6.51
CA GLY A 230 2.76 17.76 -6.07
C GLY A 230 2.77 16.57 -7.03
N MET A 231 3.55 16.64 -8.11
CA MET A 231 3.74 15.54 -9.06
C MET A 231 4.75 14.50 -8.54
N ASN A 232 4.83 13.35 -9.22
CA ASN A 232 5.87 12.32 -9.04
C ASN A 232 6.39 11.86 -10.40
N ASN A 233 7.45 11.05 -10.40
CA ASN A 233 7.88 10.35 -11.60
C ASN A 233 6.79 9.36 -12.04
N ASP A 234 6.64 9.22 -13.34
CA ASP A 234 6.03 8.03 -13.92
C ASP A 234 6.88 6.79 -13.60
N ILE A 235 6.21 5.65 -13.48
CA ILE A 235 6.82 4.35 -13.22
C ILE A 235 6.73 3.41 -14.42
N ASP A 236 6.01 3.81 -15.46
CA ASP A 236 5.75 3.08 -16.72
C ASP A 236 5.78 4.09 -17.85
N ASP A 237 6.96 4.66 -18.09
CA ASP A 237 7.21 5.84 -18.93
C ASP A 237 6.59 5.74 -20.35
N ASP A 238 6.39 4.55 -20.90
CA ASP A 238 5.83 4.34 -22.24
C ASP A 238 4.43 3.70 -22.28
N GLY A 239 3.84 3.47 -21.11
CA GLY A 239 2.46 3.04 -20.91
C GLY A 239 2.14 1.65 -21.47
N ASP A 240 3.14 0.78 -21.63
CA ASP A 240 2.95 -0.57 -22.16
C ASP A 240 2.58 -1.61 -21.08
N GLY A 241 2.65 -1.20 -19.81
CA GLY A 241 2.28 -2.01 -18.65
C GLY A 241 3.45 -2.68 -17.96
N VAL A 242 4.69 -2.44 -18.40
CA VAL A 242 5.93 -2.91 -17.77
C VAL A 242 6.61 -1.72 -17.10
N THR A 243 6.97 -1.84 -15.81
CA THR A 243 7.57 -0.70 -15.10
C THR A 243 9.02 -0.46 -15.53
N ASP A 244 9.47 0.78 -15.51
CA ASP A 244 10.81 1.21 -15.94
C ASP A 244 11.99 0.44 -15.31
N ASP A 245 11.81 -0.08 -14.10
CA ASP A 245 12.84 -0.84 -13.40
C ASP A 245 13.03 -2.27 -13.96
N THR A 246 12.02 -2.77 -14.65
CA THR A 246 11.99 -4.07 -15.32
C THR A 246 12.03 -3.99 -16.83
N ASP A 247 11.64 -2.86 -17.41
CA ASP A 247 11.55 -2.71 -18.85
C ASP A 247 12.93 -2.61 -19.50
N VAL A 248 13.19 -3.45 -20.50
CA VAL A 248 14.40 -3.40 -21.34
C VAL A 248 14.44 -2.16 -22.21
N PHE A 249 13.27 -1.64 -22.60
CA PHE A 249 13.06 -0.43 -23.39
C PHE A 249 12.08 0.56 -22.73
N PRO A 250 12.40 1.17 -21.57
CA PRO A 250 11.48 2.02 -20.78
C PRO A 250 10.93 3.29 -21.44
N LEU A 251 11.16 3.50 -22.74
CA LEU A 251 10.71 4.69 -23.46
C LEU A 251 10.09 4.32 -24.81
N ILE A 252 9.88 3.03 -25.07
CA ILE A 252 9.46 2.49 -26.35
C ILE A 252 8.55 1.27 -26.13
N ALA A 253 7.25 1.54 -26.01
CA ALA A 253 6.24 0.51 -25.81
C ALA A 253 6.38 -0.67 -26.77
N VAL A 254 6.34 -1.90 -26.26
CA VAL A 254 6.53 -3.13 -27.05
C VAL A 254 5.49 -3.26 -28.18
N GLY A 255 4.25 -2.85 -27.91
CA GLY A 255 3.15 -2.79 -28.86
C GLY A 255 2.53 -4.15 -29.18
N ASP A 256 2.34 -4.47 -30.46
CA ASP A 256 1.73 -5.74 -30.91
C ASP A 256 2.76 -6.89 -31.02
N GLU A 257 4.02 -6.64 -30.68
CA GLU A 257 5.06 -7.68 -30.71
C GLU A 257 4.80 -8.73 -29.64
N THR A 258 5.29 -9.95 -29.87
CA THR A 258 5.25 -10.99 -28.83
C THR A 258 6.40 -10.75 -27.88
N ASP A 259 6.08 -10.64 -26.61
CA ASP A 259 6.99 -10.54 -25.48
C ASP A 259 6.55 -11.62 -24.48
N THR A 260 7.34 -12.69 -24.41
CA THR A 260 6.97 -13.91 -23.71
C THR A 260 7.13 -13.77 -22.19
N ASP A 261 8.18 -13.11 -21.70
CA ASP A 261 8.43 -12.95 -20.26
C ASP A 261 7.95 -11.59 -19.70
N SER A 262 7.42 -10.72 -20.56
CA SER A 262 6.86 -9.40 -20.25
C SER A 262 7.87 -8.46 -19.61
N ASP A 263 9.10 -8.44 -20.13
CA ASP A 263 10.16 -7.52 -19.73
C ASP A 263 10.30 -6.30 -20.68
N GLY A 264 9.39 -6.14 -21.65
CA GLY A 264 9.38 -5.04 -22.62
C GLY A 264 10.27 -5.28 -23.84
N ALA A 265 11.07 -6.35 -23.86
CA ALA A 265 11.79 -6.78 -25.06
C ALA A 265 10.95 -7.77 -25.90
N PRO A 266 10.84 -7.57 -27.22
CA PRO A 266 10.10 -8.50 -28.06
C PRO A 266 10.94 -9.73 -28.42
N ASP A 267 10.35 -10.95 -28.34
CA ASP A 267 10.98 -12.24 -28.71
C ASP A 267 11.67 -12.16 -30.09
N THR A 268 11.02 -11.45 -31.01
CA THR A 268 11.60 -11.12 -32.32
C THR A 268 11.32 -9.69 -32.68
N CYS A 269 12.32 -9.00 -33.23
CA CYS A 269 12.17 -7.62 -33.64
C CYS A 269 12.16 -7.48 -35.16
N ASP A 270 11.02 -7.10 -35.70
CA ASP A 270 10.81 -6.90 -37.13
C ASP A 270 11.38 -5.56 -37.65
N GLY A 271 11.06 -5.18 -38.90
CA GLY A 271 11.56 -3.93 -39.47
C GLY A 271 11.03 -2.66 -38.79
N ASP A 272 9.78 -2.68 -38.34
CA ASP A 272 9.13 -1.54 -37.68
C ASP A 272 9.60 -1.44 -36.23
N CYS A 273 9.72 -2.58 -35.52
CA CYS A 273 10.38 -2.68 -34.22
C CYS A 273 11.80 -2.08 -34.23
N LEU A 274 12.64 -2.48 -35.20
CA LEU A 274 14.00 -1.94 -35.34
C LEU A 274 14.03 -0.44 -35.67
N LEU A 275 12.99 0.08 -36.36
CA LEU A 275 12.88 1.51 -36.67
C LEU A 275 12.50 2.34 -35.43
N ARG A 276 11.76 1.76 -34.48
CA ARG A 276 11.46 2.37 -33.18
C ARG A 276 12.71 2.44 -32.28
N GLY A 277 13.67 1.54 -32.48
CA GLY A 277 14.96 1.53 -31.78
C GLY A 277 15.18 0.33 -30.87
N MET A 278 14.24 -0.61 -30.87
CA MET A 278 14.30 -1.84 -30.10
C MET A 278 15.23 -2.88 -30.75
N THR A 279 15.54 -3.94 -30.02
CA THR A 279 16.17 -5.16 -30.52
C THR A 279 15.41 -6.38 -30.04
N ALA A 280 15.54 -7.50 -30.76
CA ALA A 280 14.98 -8.76 -30.28
C ALA A 280 15.62 -9.12 -28.94
N ASP A 281 14.82 -9.70 -28.06
CA ASP A 281 15.33 -10.33 -26.85
C ASP A 281 16.24 -11.53 -27.22
N GLY A 282 17.13 -11.89 -26.32
CA GLY A 282 18.01 -13.04 -26.44
C GLY A 282 17.82 -14.07 -25.32
N ASP A 283 16.80 -13.89 -24.49
CA ASP A 283 16.40 -14.72 -23.35
C ASP A 283 14.85 -14.66 -23.21
N ASP A 284 14.10 -15.00 -24.27
CA ASP A 284 12.68 -14.61 -24.43
C ASP A 284 11.76 -15.13 -23.28
N ASP A 285 12.21 -16.10 -22.47
CA ASP A 285 11.45 -16.65 -21.35
C ASP A 285 11.95 -16.21 -19.95
N GLY A 286 12.91 -15.28 -19.93
CA GLY A 286 13.45 -14.60 -18.75
C GLY A 286 14.19 -15.52 -17.79
N ASP A 287 14.64 -16.69 -18.27
CA ASP A 287 15.11 -17.77 -17.41
C ASP A 287 16.61 -17.69 -17.05
N PHE A 288 17.30 -16.72 -17.65
CA PHE A 288 18.75 -16.47 -17.66
C PHE A 288 19.57 -17.47 -18.49
N VAL A 289 18.94 -18.18 -19.42
CA VAL A 289 19.57 -19.07 -20.38
C VAL A 289 19.21 -18.60 -21.78
N VAL A 290 20.20 -17.99 -22.45
CA VAL A 290 20.03 -17.49 -23.81
C VAL A 290 19.36 -18.50 -24.75
N ASP A 291 18.46 -18.05 -25.64
CA ASP A 291 17.56 -18.92 -26.41
C ASP A 291 18.29 -20.02 -27.20
N SER A 292 19.52 -19.74 -27.62
CA SER A 292 20.35 -20.67 -28.39
C SER A 292 20.84 -21.88 -27.58
N GLU A 293 20.83 -21.78 -26.26
CA GLU A 293 21.22 -22.82 -25.30
C GLU A 293 20.03 -23.37 -24.50
N ASP A 294 18.86 -22.75 -24.62
CA ASP A 294 17.67 -23.16 -23.87
C ASP A 294 16.78 -24.20 -24.59
N ILE A 295 16.19 -25.08 -23.80
CA ILE A 295 15.31 -26.16 -24.23
C ILE A 295 13.89 -25.65 -24.47
N LEU A 296 13.47 -24.58 -23.79
CA LEU A 296 12.12 -24.03 -23.82
C LEU A 296 12.11 -22.50 -23.99
N PRO A 297 12.82 -21.94 -25.00
CA PRO A 297 13.18 -20.52 -25.05
C PRO A 297 12.01 -19.54 -25.20
N LEU A 298 10.76 -20.04 -25.28
CA LEU A 298 9.54 -19.25 -25.43
C LEU A 298 8.54 -19.60 -24.32
N VAL A 299 8.99 -20.14 -23.19
CA VAL A 299 8.11 -20.67 -22.14
C VAL A 299 8.43 -19.99 -20.82
N ASP A 300 7.87 -18.79 -20.62
CA ASP A 300 8.07 -17.98 -19.42
C ASP A 300 8.21 -18.81 -18.13
N LYS A 301 9.43 -18.78 -17.57
CA LYS A 301 9.81 -19.50 -16.34
C LYS A 301 8.96 -19.07 -15.14
N PHE A 302 8.59 -17.80 -15.07
CA PHE A 302 7.84 -17.20 -13.98
C PHE A 302 6.32 -17.24 -14.22
N GLY A 303 5.89 -17.54 -15.46
CA GLY A 303 4.51 -17.58 -15.93
C GLY A 303 3.67 -18.76 -15.44
N MET A 304 4.26 -19.70 -14.70
CA MET A 304 3.58 -20.92 -14.24
C MET A 304 3.07 -21.78 -15.42
N VAL A 305 3.81 -21.80 -16.52
CA VAL A 305 3.42 -22.52 -17.74
C VAL A 305 3.46 -24.04 -17.50
N ARG A 306 2.41 -24.73 -17.95
CA ARG A 306 2.37 -26.21 -17.90
C ARG A 306 3.14 -26.78 -19.08
N VAL A 307 4.11 -27.64 -18.82
CA VAL A 307 4.94 -28.28 -19.85
C VAL A 307 4.88 -29.80 -19.75
N ASP A 308 5.15 -30.50 -20.86
CA ASP A 308 5.33 -31.95 -20.80
C ASP A 308 6.60 -32.26 -20.00
N PRO A 309 6.52 -32.98 -18.86
CA PRO A 309 7.69 -33.32 -18.05
C PRO A 309 8.82 -33.99 -18.84
N GLN A 310 8.51 -34.65 -19.96
CA GLN A 310 9.51 -35.30 -20.81
C GLN A 310 10.49 -34.31 -21.43
N LEU A 311 10.08 -33.07 -21.69
CA LEU A 311 10.96 -32.01 -22.21
C LEU A 311 12.06 -31.66 -21.20
N LEU A 312 11.77 -31.80 -19.90
CA LEU A 312 12.69 -31.55 -18.80
C LEU A 312 13.35 -32.84 -18.28
N GLY A 313 13.28 -33.94 -19.06
CA GLY A 313 13.93 -35.21 -18.74
C GLY A 313 13.22 -36.08 -17.71
N TYR A 314 11.95 -35.78 -17.38
CA TYR A 314 11.14 -36.57 -16.44
C TYR A 314 10.05 -37.37 -17.18
N PRO A 315 9.97 -38.70 -16.99
CA PRO A 315 8.87 -39.49 -17.51
C PRO A 315 7.52 -39.05 -16.92
N SER A 316 6.49 -38.90 -17.77
CA SER A 316 5.15 -38.48 -17.30
C SER A 316 4.53 -39.46 -16.29
N ASP A 317 4.87 -40.76 -16.37
CA ASP A 317 4.45 -41.77 -15.40
C ASP A 317 5.14 -41.62 -14.03
N ALA A 318 6.37 -41.12 -13.99
CA ALA A 318 7.06 -40.79 -12.73
C ALA A 318 6.38 -39.61 -12.01
N VAL A 319 5.99 -38.56 -12.75
CA VAL A 319 5.19 -37.45 -12.19
C VAL A 319 3.84 -37.97 -11.69
N GLY A 320 3.17 -38.81 -12.50
CA GLY A 320 1.91 -39.44 -12.11
C GLY A 320 2.04 -40.27 -10.82
N ALA A 321 3.10 -41.07 -10.70
CA ALA A 321 3.39 -41.89 -9.53
C ALA A 321 3.68 -41.04 -8.27
N LEU A 322 4.38 -39.92 -8.42
CA LEU A 322 4.59 -38.98 -7.32
C LEU A 322 3.26 -38.41 -6.80
N LEU A 323 2.41 -37.92 -7.71
CA LEU A 323 1.08 -37.40 -7.36
C LEU A 323 0.21 -38.49 -6.72
N ASP A 324 0.27 -39.73 -7.22
CA ASP A 324 -0.40 -40.88 -6.62
C ASP A 324 0.09 -41.14 -5.20
N ALA A 325 1.40 -41.14 -4.96
CA ALA A 325 1.99 -41.36 -3.66
C ALA A 325 1.57 -40.28 -2.65
N ILE A 326 1.56 -39.00 -3.05
CA ILE A 326 1.15 -37.90 -2.16
C ILE A 326 -0.35 -37.99 -1.80
N PHE A 327 -1.22 -38.21 -2.79
CA PHE A 327 -2.66 -38.30 -2.55
C PHE A 327 -3.06 -39.57 -1.78
N ALA A 328 -2.37 -40.69 -2.02
CA ALA A 328 -2.60 -41.93 -1.28
C ALA A 328 -2.02 -41.87 0.15
N GLY A 329 -0.89 -41.17 0.33
CA GLY A 329 -0.23 -40.99 1.62
C GLY A 329 -0.99 -40.06 2.57
N ASP A 330 -1.80 -39.14 2.05
CA ASP A 330 -2.66 -38.27 2.84
C ASP A 330 -3.95 -37.90 2.11
N LEU A 331 -5.06 -38.53 2.52
CA LEU A 331 -6.37 -38.35 1.90
C LEU A 331 -6.98 -36.96 2.11
N ALA A 332 -6.40 -36.12 2.96
CA ALA A 332 -6.85 -34.73 3.14
C ALA A 332 -6.11 -33.74 2.22
N THR A 333 -5.20 -34.22 1.37
CA THR A 333 -4.55 -33.41 0.33
C THR A 333 -5.62 -32.86 -0.61
N GLN A 334 -5.65 -31.54 -0.80
CA GLN A 334 -6.60 -30.85 -1.67
C GLN A 334 -5.99 -30.37 -2.97
N ALA A 335 -4.71 -30.00 -2.94
CA ALA A 335 -3.99 -29.53 -4.12
C ALA A 335 -2.50 -29.88 -3.99
N VAL A 336 -1.90 -30.31 -5.09
CA VAL A 336 -0.45 -30.49 -5.25
C VAL A 336 -0.05 -29.86 -6.57
N MET A 337 1.07 -29.14 -6.56
CA MET A 337 1.69 -28.55 -7.74
C MET A 337 3.20 -28.82 -7.68
N VAL A 338 3.76 -29.31 -8.78
CA VAL A 338 5.17 -29.71 -8.94
C VAL A 338 5.77 -28.87 -10.05
N LEU A 339 6.78 -28.08 -9.70
CA LEU A 339 7.53 -27.23 -10.61
C LEU A 339 8.94 -27.76 -10.76
N LYS A 340 9.44 -27.79 -12.00
CA LYS A 340 10.82 -28.13 -12.33
C LYS A 340 11.34 -27.09 -13.31
N ASN A 341 12.48 -26.47 -13.01
CA ASN A 341 13.02 -25.34 -13.79
C ASN A 341 11.98 -24.22 -13.95
N GLY A 342 11.26 -23.89 -12.88
CA GLY A 342 10.15 -22.91 -12.90
C GLY A 342 8.87 -23.33 -13.63
N HIS A 343 8.88 -24.33 -14.51
CA HIS A 343 7.67 -24.77 -15.21
C HIS A 343 6.85 -25.81 -14.42
N VAL A 344 5.53 -25.77 -14.56
CA VAL A 344 4.61 -26.73 -13.94
C VAL A 344 4.64 -28.05 -14.72
N ILE A 345 5.22 -29.08 -14.14
CA ILE A 345 5.32 -30.41 -14.75
C ILE A 345 4.26 -31.40 -14.29
N GLY A 346 3.53 -31.04 -13.22
CA GLY A 346 2.43 -31.85 -12.71
C GLY A 346 1.62 -31.12 -11.65
N GLU A 347 0.30 -31.24 -11.74
CA GLU A 347 -0.62 -30.74 -10.74
C GLU A 347 -1.80 -31.70 -10.54
N ARG A 348 -2.38 -31.71 -9.36
CA ARG A 348 -3.57 -32.49 -9.07
C ARG A 348 -4.39 -31.84 -7.96
N TYR A 349 -5.71 -31.85 -8.15
CA TYR A 349 -6.69 -31.34 -7.21
C TYR A 349 -7.60 -32.46 -6.70
N ALA A 350 -8.03 -32.37 -5.45
CA ALA A 350 -9.00 -33.29 -4.89
C ALA A 350 -10.37 -33.16 -5.58
N VAL A 351 -11.22 -34.17 -5.40
CA VAL A 351 -12.59 -34.14 -5.94
C VAL A 351 -13.34 -32.91 -5.42
N GLY A 352 -13.92 -32.13 -6.34
CA GLY A 352 -14.63 -30.89 -6.02
C GLY A 352 -13.72 -29.67 -5.83
N ARG A 353 -12.40 -29.82 -6.06
CA ARG A 353 -11.43 -28.73 -6.04
C ARG A 353 -10.87 -28.46 -7.44
N ARG A 354 -10.49 -27.21 -7.69
CA ARG A 354 -9.96 -26.71 -8.97
C ARG A 354 -8.80 -25.73 -8.74
N SER A 355 -8.12 -25.35 -9.81
CA SER A 355 -6.97 -24.43 -9.79
C SER A 355 -7.25 -23.06 -9.20
N GLU A 356 -8.48 -22.57 -9.35
CA GLU A 356 -8.95 -21.28 -8.87
C GLU A 356 -9.32 -21.28 -7.38
N ASP A 357 -9.41 -22.45 -6.75
CA ASP A 357 -9.80 -22.53 -5.36
C ASP A 357 -8.65 -22.10 -4.45
N LEU A 358 -8.98 -21.27 -3.45
CA LEU A 358 -8.02 -20.86 -2.45
C LEU A 358 -7.68 -22.02 -1.51
N VAL A 359 -6.47 -21.98 -0.98
CA VAL A 359 -5.97 -22.78 0.12
C VAL A 359 -5.38 -21.84 1.17
N THR A 360 -5.38 -22.24 2.44
CA THR A 360 -4.84 -21.40 3.52
C THR A 360 -3.41 -21.78 3.86
N SER A 361 -2.58 -20.78 4.14
CA SER A 361 -1.16 -20.93 4.46
C SER A 361 -0.92 -21.67 5.79
N TRP A 362 -1.80 -21.44 6.77
CA TRP A 362 -1.42 -21.59 8.18
C TRP A 362 -0.03 -20.97 8.43
N SER A 363 0.89 -21.71 9.04
CA SER A 363 2.25 -21.25 9.33
C SER A 363 3.16 -21.03 8.12
N VAL A 364 2.76 -21.39 6.89
CA VAL A 364 3.49 -20.98 5.68
C VAL A 364 3.59 -19.45 5.61
N ALA A 365 2.60 -18.70 6.15
CA ALA A 365 2.63 -17.24 6.22
C ALA A 365 3.88 -16.68 6.93
N LYS A 366 4.45 -17.41 7.90
CA LYS A 366 5.67 -16.98 8.60
C LYS A 366 6.83 -16.75 7.63
N SER A 367 6.95 -17.61 6.63
CA SER A 367 8.01 -17.54 5.63
C SER A 367 7.79 -16.34 4.70
N LEU A 368 6.54 -16.01 4.35
CA LEU A 368 6.21 -14.83 3.56
C LEU A 368 6.53 -13.52 4.32
N PHE A 369 6.06 -13.38 5.56
CA PHE A 369 6.35 -12.20 6.37
C PHE A 369 7.83 -12.06 6.73
N ALA A 370 8.57 -13.16 6.88
CA ALA A 370 10.02 -13.10 7.05
C ALA A 370 10.71 -12.50 5.82
N MET A 371 10.26 -12.83 4.61
CA MET A 371 10.77 -12.23 3.39
C MET A 371 10.42 -10.74 3.28
N ALA A 372 9.23 -10.33 3.72
CA ALA A 372 8.88 -8.91 3.82
C ALA A 372 9.81 -8.14 4.80
N VAL A 373 10.20 -8.75 5.92
CA VAL A 373 11.23 -8.16 6.80
C VAL A 373 12.56 -8.03 6.06
N GLY A 374 12.91 -9.00 5.21
CA GLY A 374 14.09 -8.91 4.35
C GLY A 374 14.05 -7.72 3.40
N VAL A 375 12.91 -7.47 2.74
CA VAL A 375 12.72 -6.29 1.89
C VAL A 375 12.89 -5.00 2.70
N ALA A 376 12.29 -4.90 3.90
CA ALA A 376 12.45 -3.73 4.76
C ALA A 376 13.90 -3.48 5.21
N VAL A 377 14.74 -4.54 5.28
CA VAL A 377 16.18 -4.39 5.53
C VAL A 377 16.89 -3.79 4.31
N GLU A 378 16.56 -4.24 3.10
CA GLU A 378 17.16 -3.73 1.86
C GLU A 378 16.80 -2.27 1.59
N GLU A 379 15.56 -1.89 1.87
CA GLU A 379 15.08 -0.50 1.78
C GLU A 379 15.69 0.41 2.86
N GLY A 380 16.50 -0.13 3.78
CA GLY A 380 17.11 0.63 4.87
C GLY A 380 16.14 1.08 5.96
N LEU A 381 14.90 0.56 5.96
CA LEU A 381 13.87 0.81 6.98
C LEU A 381 14.17 0.02 8.27
N ILE A 382 14.89 -1.09 8.12
CA ILE A 382 15.51 -1.86 9.21
C ILE A 382 17.01 -1.92 8.97
N ASP A 383 17.81 -1.31 9.84
CA ASP A 383 19.28 -1.21 9.67
C ASP A 383 19.96 -2.58 9.43
N SER A 384 19.55 -3.59 10.19
CA SER A 384 20.09 -4.95 10.11
C SER A 384 19.22 -5.92 10.89
N VAL A 385 19.25 -7.20 10.51
CA VAL A 385 18.67 -8.27 11.34
C VAL A 385 19.37 -8.39 12.71
N ASP A 386 20.61 -7.93 12.86
CA ASP A 386 21.31 -7.97 14.15
C ASP A 386 20.91 -6.84 15.11
N THR A 387 20.13 -5.88 14.63
CA THR A 387 19.64 -4.77 15.43
C THR A 387 18.62 -5.27 16.46
N PRO A 388 18.66 -4.77 17.71
CA PRO A 388 17.61 -5.02 18.70
C PRO A 388 16.25 -4.56 18.20
N ALA A 389 15.25 -5.44 18.27
CA ALA A 389 13.88 -5.12 17.83
C ALA A 389 13.26 -3.97 18.65
N SER A 390 13.77 -3.70 19.85
CA SER A 390 13.36 -2.60 20.73
C SER A 390 13.55 -1.19 20.13
N GLN A 391 14.29 -1.07 19.02
CA GLN A 391 14.34 0.16 18.21
C GLN A 391 12.94 0.53 17.67
N TRP A 392 12.13 -0.45 17.29
CA TRP A 392 10.76 -0.27 16.81
C TRP A 392 9.71 -0.73 17.84
N LEU A 393 10.04 -1.77 18.61
CA LEU A 393 9.24 -2.27 19.74
C LEU A 393 9.60 -1.51 21.01
N THR A 394 9.34 -0.20 21.02
CA THR A 394 9.84 0.73 22.05
C THR A 394 9.43 0.38 23.49
N GLU A 395 8.31 -0.32 23.68
CA GLU A 395 7.86 -0.86 24.96
C GLU A 395 8.80 -1.92 25.57
N TRP A 396 9.72 -2.46 24.77
CA TRP A 396 10.76 -3.37 25.24
C TRP A 396 12.00 -2.66 25.79
N GLN A 397 12.17 -1.36 25.53
CA GLN A 397 13.31 -0.60 26.04
C GLN A 397 13.28 -0.56 27.59
N GLY A 398 14.41 -0.87 28.23
CA GLY A 398 14.50 -0.97 29.69
C GLY A 398 13.90 -2.25 30.28
N THR A 399 13.56 -3.25 29.45
CA THR A 399 13.00 -4.54 29.89
C THR A 399 13.96 -5.70 29.60
N ASP A 400 13.58 -6.91 30.02
CA ASP A 400 14.28 -8.16 29.69
C ASP A 400 14.29 -8.50 28.19
N LYS A 401 13.46 -7.81 27.38
CA LYS A 401 13.37 -7.98 25.93
C LYS A 401 14.20 -6.98 25.13
N GLU A 402 14.79 -5.98 25.79
CA GLU A 402 15.46 -4.84 25.13
C GLU A 402 16.49 -5.27 24.09
N ASN A 403 17.24 -6.34 24.36
CA ASN A 403 18.33 -6.81 23.52
C ASN A 403 17.94 -7.96 22.56
N ILE A 404 16.66 -8.33 22.47
CA ILE A 404 16.23 -9.37 21.52
C ILE A 404 16.40 -8.80 20.11
N THR A 405 17.20 -9.47 19.28
CA THR A 405 17.47 -9.02 17.90
C THR A 405 16.42 -9.53 16.92
N ILE A 406 16.28 -8.85 15.78
CA ILE A 406 15.38 -9.29 14.70
C ILE A 406 15.81 -10.67 14.18
N ARG A 407 17.11 -10.95 14.11
CA ARG A 407 17.68 -12.27 13.77
C ARG A 407 17.16 -13.35 14.71
N GLN A 408 17.13 -13.08 16.02
CA GLN A 408 16.58 -14.01 17.01
C GLN A 408 15.06 -14.19 16.86
N ILE A 409 14.33 -13.13 16.53
CA ILE A 409 12.90 -13.21 16.20
C ILE A 409 12.72 -14.14 14.99
N LEU A 410 13.38 -13.87 13.86
CA LEU A 410 13.29 -14.66 12.63
C LEU A 410 13.68 -16.14 12.88
N GLY A 411 14.74 -16.38 13.63
CA GLY A 411 15.26 -17.71 13.98
C GLY A 411 14.48 -18.49 15.04
N MET A 412 13.35 -17.99 15.57
CA MET A 412 12.56 -18.65 16.64
C MET A 412 13.36 -18.84 17.95
N ARG A 413 14.13 -17.82 18.32
CA ARG A 413 15.04 -17.80 19.48
C ARG A 413 14.81 -16.59 20.38
N SER A 414 13.57 -16.12 20.49
CA SER A 414 13.20 -14.96 21.32
C SER A 414 13.38 -15.15 22.82
N GLY A 415 13.56 -16.38 23.31
CA GLY A 415 13.55 -16.67 24.75
C GLY A 415 12.13 -16.87 25.32
N PHE A 416 11.09 -16.77 24.50
CA PHE A 416 9.71 -16.85 24.95
C PHE A 416 9.32 -18.25 25.45
N LEU A 417 8.52 -18.26 26.51
CA LEU A 417 7.88 -19.45 27.07
C LEU A 417 6.99 -20.13 26.03
N THR A 418 7.17 -21.44 25.83
CA THR A 418 6.17 -22.25 25.12
C THR A 418 4.98 -22.47 26.05
N THR A 419 3.79 -21.95 25.72
CA THR A 419 2.61 -22.23 26.55
C THR A 419 2.13 -23.67 26.30
N GLY A 420 2.18 -24.48 27.35
CA GLY A 420 1.64 -25.83 27.34
C GLY A 420 0.12 -25.80 27.48
N ALA A 421 -0.62 -25.65 26.38
CA ALA A 421 -2.03 -25.96 26.36
C ALA A 421 -2.49 -26.47 25.00
N ASN A 422 -3.21 -27.59 25.07
CA ASN A 422 -3.85 -28.31 23.99
C ASN A 422 -4.87 -27.39 23.28
N ASN A 423 -4.54 -26.90 22.08
CA ASN A 423 -5.55 -26.36 21.17
C ASN A 423 -5.44 -27.05 19.80
N SER A 424 -6.60 -27.28 19.20
CA SER A 424 -6.76 -28.06 17.97
C SER A 424 -6.25 -27.36 16.71
N VAL A 425 -5.57 -26.20 16.83
CA VAL A 425 -5.25 -25.31 15.71
C VAL A 425 -3.80 -24.79 15.64
N GLY A 426 -2.85 -25.49 16.26
CA GLY A 426 -1.43 -25.26 15.95
C GLY A 426 -0.68 -24.36 16.91
N GLY A 427 -1.03 -24.41 18.21
CA GLY A 427 -0.12 -24.05 19.28
C GLY A 427 -0.33 -22.62 19.79
N GLU A 428 -0.36 -22.52 21.10
CA GLU A 428 -0.45 -21.30 21.89
C GLU A 428 -1.84 -20.63 21.95
N ASP A 429 -2.10 -20.06 23.12
CA ASP A 429 -3.25 -19.24 23.53
C ASP A 429 -3.48 -17.99 22.65
N ILE A 430 -2.46 -17.56 21.90
CA ILE A 430 -2.52 -16.38 21.04
C ILE A 430 -3.63 -16.47 19.98
N PHE A 431 -3.88 -17.65 19.40
CA PHE A 431 -4.82 -17.78 18.29
C PHE A 431 -6.26 -17.36 18.63
N PHE A 432 -6.69 -17.52 19.88
CA PHE A 432 -8.04 -17.15 20.32
C PHE A 432 -8.08 -15.82 21.08
N SER A 433 -7.01 -15.04 21.02
CA SER A 433 -6.94 -13.73 21.65
C SER A 433 -7.51 -12.65 20.72
N GLU A 434 -8.16 -11.63 21.30
CA GLU A 434 -8.70 -10.49 20.55
C GLU A 434 -7.59 -9.62 19.95
N ASP A 435 -6.54 -9.33 20.74
CA ASP A 435 -5.35 -8.60 20.32
C ASP A 435 -4.13 -9.53 20.40
N GLN A 436 -3.79 -10.13 19.28
CA GLN A 436 -2.73 -11.14 19.18
C GLN A 436 -1.35 -10.49 19.19
N THR A 437 -1.22 -9.31 18.58
CA THR A 437 0.00 -8.49 18.65
C THR A 437 0.28 -8.06 20.09
N GLY A 438 -0.72 -7.59 20.84
CA GLY A 438 -0.58 -7.28 22.26
C GLY A 438 -0.12 -8.48 23.09
N VAL A 439 -0.68 -9.67 22.84
CA VAL A 439 -0.22 -10.92 23.48
C VAL A 439 1.23 -11.25 23.14
N ALA A 440 1.64 -11.06 21.89
CA ALA A 440 3.01 -11.30 21.46
C ALA A 440 4.02 -10.35 22.11
N LEU A 441 3.71 -9.05 22.13
CA LEU A 441 4.54 -8.01 22.73
C LEU A 441 4.70 -8.20 24.25
N GLY A 442 3.64 -8.66 24.91
CA GLY A 442 3.60 -8.93 26.35
C GLY A 442 4.15 -10.30 26.78
N ARG A 443 4.54 -11.17 25.83
CA ARG A 443 4.97 -12.54 26.14
C ARG A 443 6.22 -12.55 27.02
N LEU A 444 6.22 -13.38 28.06
CA LEU A 444 7.33 -13.44 29.02
C LEU A 444 8.55 -14.16 28.42
N VAL A 445 9.74 -13.63 28.71
CA VAL A 445 11.02 -14.29 28.45
C VAL A 445 11.27 -15.29 29.58
N GLU A 446 11.51 -16.56 29.23
CA GLU A 446 11.76 -17.66 30.18
C GLU A 446 13.24 -18.05 30.22
N TYR A 447 13.92 -17.96 29.08
CA TYR A 447 15.34 -18.31 28.93
C TYR A 447 16.05 -17.28 28.06
N GLU A 448 17.38 -17.28 28.13
CA GLU A 448 18.22 -16.29 27.45
C GLU A 448 17.97 -16.27 25.93
N PRO A 449 17.57 -15.13 25.34
CA PRO A 449 17.37 -15.02 23.90
C PRO A 449 18.60 -15.45 23.09
N GLY A 450 18.37 -16.06 21.93
CA GLY A 450 19.40 -16.63 21.06
C GLY A 450 19.87 -18.04 21.46
N THR A 451 19.71 -18.45 22.72
CA THR A 451 20.37 -19.69 23.22
C THR A 451 19.66 -21.00 22.85
N ALA A 452 18.36 -20.96 22.55
CA ALA A 452 17.60 -22.16 22.20
C ALA A 452 16.50 -21.87 21.18
N PHE A 453 16.30 -22.81 20.25
CA PHE A 453 15.15 -22.81 19.35
C PHE A 453 13.89 -23.27 20.09
N LYS A 454 12.83 -22.47 20.03
CA LYS A 454 11.48 -22.84 20.43
C LYS A 454 10.47 -22.31 19.41
N TYR A 455 9.67 -23.21 18.86
CA TYR A 455 8.60 -22.84 17.95
C TYR A 455 7.46 -22.19 18.72
N VAL A 456 7.35 -20.86 18.62
CA VAL A 456 6.42 -20.02 19.39
C VAL A 456 5.71 -19.07 18.44
N ASN A 457 4.37 -19.12 18.37
CA ASN A 457 3.59 -18.27 17.46
C ASN A 457 3.69 -16.79 17.82
N SER A 458 3.71 -16.46 19.11
CA SER A 458 3.97 -15.08 19.56
C SER A 458 5.28 -14.52 19.02
N THR A 459 6.33 -15.34 18.86
CA THR A 459 7.59 -14.87 18.28
C THR A 459 7.45 -14.49 16.82
N ALA A 460 6.66 -15.25 16.04
CA ALA A 460 6.40 -14.90 14.66
C ALA A 460 5.47 -13.69 14.52
N GLN A 461 4.47 -13.54 15.41
CA GLN A 461 3.55 -12.40 15.38
C GLN A 461 4.27 -11.05 15.50
N LEU A 462 5.46 -11.00 16.13
CA LEU A 462 6.29 -9.80 16.24
C LEU A 462 6.73 -9.21 14.89
N MET A 463 6.67 -9.97 13.79
CA MET A 463 6.95 -9.43 12.46
C MET A 463 5.90 -8.39 12.03
N GLU A 464 4.65 -8.51 12.47
CA GLU A 464 3.61 -7.51 12.19
C GLU A 464 3.95 -6.13 12.76
N PRO A 465 4.10 -5.94 14.09
CA PRO A 465 4.37 -4.62 14.64
C PRO A 465 5.77 -4.12 14.26
N LEU A 466 6.71 -5.03 13.96
CA LEU A 466 8.04 -4.67 13.46
C LEU A 466 7.94 -4.03 12.07
N LEU A 467 7.26 -4.68 11.12
CA LEU A 467 7.04 -4.13 9.78
C LEU A 467 6.27 -2.82 9.89
N LYS A 468 5.14 -2.81 10.59
CA LYS A 468 4.31 -1.61 10.74
C LYS A 468 5.05 -0.39 11.24
N ARG A 469 5.88 -0.56 12.27
CA ARG A 469 6.59 0.56 12.90
C ARG A 469 7.89 0.93 12.21
N SER A 470 8.49 0.03 11.42
CA SER A 470 9.69 0.33 10.63
C SER A 470 9.35 0.98 9.30
N THR A 471 8.27 0.56 8.66
CA THR A 471 7.87 1.04 7.33
C THR A 471 6.82 2.15 7.38
N GLY A 472 6.05 2.25 8.49
CA GLY A 472 4.90 3.14 8.59
C GLY A 472 3.63 2.61 7.92
N ARG A 473 3.63 1.36 7.42
CA ARG A 473 2.56 0.75 6.62
C ARG A 473 2.06 -0.54 7.24
N GLU A 474 0.80 -0.91 7.05
CA GLU A 474 0.30 -2.17 7.60
C GLU A 474 1.05 -3.37 7.01
N ALA A 475 1.36 -4.39 7.83
CA ALA A 475 2.22 -5.49 7.39
C ALA A 475 1.62 -6.30 6.21
N ASN A 476 0.28 -6.42 6.15
CA ASN A 476 -0.41 -7.05 5.01
C ASN A 476 -0.25 -6.25 3.72
N GLU A 477 -0.40 -4.93 3.81
CA GLU A 477 -0.27 -4.01 2.68
C GLU A 477 1.17 -4.02 2.14
N TYR A 478 2.15 -3.93 3.05
CA TYR A 478 3.56 -3.98 2.70
C TYR A 478 3.96 -5.33 2.08
N LEU A 479 3.51 -6.46 2.64
CA LEU A 479 3.73 -7.79 2.03
C LEU A 479 3.10 -7.87 0.63
N PHE A 480 1.88 -7.36 0.48
CA PHE A 480 1.19 -7.41 -0.80
C PHE A 480 1.91 -6.58 -1.86
N GLU A 481 2.15 -5.30 -1.60
CA GLU A 481 2.76 -4.41 -2.58
C GLU A 481 4.18 -4.85 -2.94
N LYS A 482 5.01 -5.14 -1.92
CA LYS A 482 6.44 -5.35 -2.13
C LYS A 482 6.80 -6.73 -2.64
N ILE A 483 5.92 -7.72 -2.48
CA ILE A 483 6.21 -9.10 -2.86
C ILE A 483 5.08 -9.68 -3.72
N LEU A 484 3.86 -9.78 -3.17
CA LEU A 484 2.81 -10.59 -3.82
C LEU A 484 2.33 -9.98 -5.13
N ARG A 485 2.15 -8.66 -5.20
CA ARG A 485 1.77 -7.94 -6.43
C ARG A 485 2.84 -8.12 -7.50
N ARG A 486 4.12 -7.96 -7.15
CA ARG A 486 5.26 -8.07 -8.06
C ARG A 486 5.44 -9.47 -8.66
N ILE A 487 5.00 -10.51 -7.95
CA ILE A 487 4.94 -11.87 -8.50
C ILE A 487 3.58 -12.23 -9.10
N GLY A 488 2.76 -11.26 -9.48
CA GLY A 488 1.50 -11.49 -10.19
C GLY A 488 0.37 -12.10 -9.35
N VAL A 489 0.37 -11.92 -8.03
CA VAL A 489 -0.78 -12.29 -7.19
C VAL A 489 -1.89 -11.27 -7.36
N ASP A 490 -3.02 -11.74 -7.87
CA ASP A 490 -4.23 -10.95 -8.09
C ASP A 490 -4.85 -10.49 -6.76
N PRO A 491 -5.01 -9.18 -6.51
CA PRO A 491 -5.62 -8.65 -5.29
C PRO A 491 -7.07 -9.11 -5.08
N ALA A 492 -7.79 -9.50 -6.13
CA ALA A 492 -9.14 -10.03 -6.05
C ALA A 492 -9.19 -11.52 -5.63
N LYS A 493 -8.04 -12.21 -5.59
CA LYS A 493 -7.93 -13.66 -5.30
C LYS A 493 -7.04 -13.97 -4.11
N ILE A 494 -6.94 -13.03 -3.17
CA ILE A 494 -6.17 -13.19 -1.94
C ILE A 494 -7.02 -12.86 -0.71
N GLY A 495 -6.76 -13.59 0.37
CA GLY A 495 -7.29 -13.36 1.70
C GLY A 495 -6.20 -13.14 2.73
N LEU A 496 -5.95 -11.89 3.10
CA LEU A 496 -4.97 -11.54 4.12
C LEU A 496 -5.63 -11.42 5.48
N TRP A 497 -5.31 -12.33 6.39
CA TRP A 497 -6.02 -12.42 7.68
C TRP A 497 -5.57 -11.36 8.67
N THR A 498 -6.53 -10.89 9.48
CA THR A 498 -6.30 -10.05 10.64
C THR A 498 -6.95 -10.63 11.90
N ASP A 499 -6.41 -10.29 13.06
CA ASP A 499 -7.06 -10.59 14.34
C ASP A 499 -8.26 -9.64 14.58
N PRO A 500 -9.10 -9.88 15.62
CA PRO A 500 -10.21 -8.99 15.95
C PRO A 500 -9.83 -7.53 16.21
N ALA A 501 -8.59 -7.25 16.61
CA ALA A 501 -8.06 -5.90 16.81
C ALA A 501 -7.58 -5.23 15.50
N GLY A 502 -7.63 -5.96 14.38
CA GLY A 502 -7.23 -5.48 13.05
C GLY A 502 -5.76 -5.69 12.72
N ASN A 503 -4.99 -6.39 13.57
CA ASN A 503 -3.57 -6.63 13.31
C ASN A 503 -3.42 -7.76 12.28
N PRO A 504 -2.60 -7.58 11.23
CA PRO A 504 -2.17 -8.67 10.36
C PRO A 504 -1.65 -9.85 11.16
N MET A 505 -2.17 -11.04 10.87
CA MET A 505 -1.72 -12.21 11.59
C MET A 505 -0.46 -12.76 10.88
N SER A 506 0.73 -12.36 11.34
CA SER A 506 2.01 -12.64 10.64
C SER A 506 2.57 -14.05 10.90
N TYR A 507 2.00 -14.77 11.86
CA TYR A 507 2.32 -16.18 12.10
C TYR A 507 1.41 -17.16 11.32
N CYS A 508 0.34 -16.64 10.72
CA CYS A 508 -0.81 -17.29 10.05
C CYS A 508 -1.80 -16.15 9.87
N CYS A 509 -2.56 -15.90 8.81
CA CYS A 509 -2.90 -16.77 7.73
C CYS A 509 -3.09 -15.95 6.45
N ILE A 510 -2.82 -16.59 5.32
CA ILE A 510 -2.98 -16.05 3.97
C ILE A 510 -3.72 -17.11 3.19
N ASP A 511 -4.81 -16.71 2.53
CA ASP A 511 -5.56 -17.57 1.61
C ASP A 511 -5.24 -17.12 0.19
N MET A 512 -4.67 -18.02 -0.63
CA MET A 512 -4.43 -17.75 -2.05
C MET A 512 -4.44 -19.06 -2.84
N ARG A 513 -4.33 -19.01 -4.16
CA ARG A 513 -4.28 -20.23 -4.98
C ARG A 513 -2.98 -20.99 -4.69
N ILE A 514 -2.97 -22.30 -4.91
CA ILE A 514 -1.71 -23.08 -4.83
C ILE A 514 -0.66 -22.58 -5.82
N GLU A 515 -1.11 -22.05 -6.96
CA GLU A 515 -0.23 -21.44 -7.95
C GLU A 515 0.48 -20.20 -7.38
N ASP A 516 -0.24 -19.34 -6.65
CA ASP A 516 0.34 -18.14 -6.03
C ASP A 516 1.32 -18.48 -4.89
N PHE A 517 1.04 -19.53 -4.11
CA PHE A 517 2.04 -20.10 -3.19
C PHE A 517 3.27 -20.65 -3.91
N SER A 518 3.07 -21.22 -5.10
CA SER A 518 4.17 -21.72 -5.92
C SER A 518 4.96 -20.59 -6.55
N ARG A 519 4.35 -19.44 -6.89
CA ARG A 519 5.04 -18.22 -7.33
C ARG A 519 5.99 -17.72 -6.24
N PHE A 520 5.49 -17.63 -5.00
CA PHE A 520 6.34 -17.29 -3.86
C PHE A 520 7.46 -18.31 -3.64
N GLY A 521 7.17 -19.61 -3.77
CA GLY A 521 8.19 -20.67 -3.70
C GLY A 521 9.27 -20.52 -4.77
N LEU A 522 8.88 -20.20 -6.01
CA LEU A 522 9.77 -20.01 -7.15
C LEU A 522 10.64 -18.75 -7.00
N LEU A 523 10.08 -17.65 -6.52
CA LEU A 523 10.82 -16.44 -6.16
C LEU A 523 11.96 -16.75 -5.18
N VAL A 524 11.67 -17.53 -4.13
CA VAL A 524 12.67 -17.91 -3.12
C VAL A 524 13.69 -18.91 -3.70
N LEU A 525 13.23 -19.87 -4.50
CA LEU A 525 14.11 -20.82 -5.20
C LEU A 525 15.09 -20.12 -6.14
N SER A 526 14.63 -19.04 -6.79
CA SER A 526 15.40 -18.17 -7.69
C SER A 526 16.26 -17.14 -6.95
N GLY A 527 16.48 -17.32 -5.65
CA GLY A 527 17.35 -16.43 -4.86
C GLY A 527 16.79 -15.02 -4.67
N GLY A 528 15.51 -14.80 -4.92
CA GLY A 528 14.85 -13.49 -4.85
C GLY A 528 14.71 -12.74 -6.17
N LEU A 529 15.10 -13.34 -7.29
CA LEU A 529 14.89 -12.80 -8.63
C LEU A 529 13.54 -13.24 -9.21
N TRP A 530 12.90 -12.37 -9.96
CA TRP A 530 11.65 -12.61 -10.67
C TRP A 530 11.62 -11.78 -11.95
N ARG A 531 11.70 -12.38 -13.14
CA ARG A 531 11.72 -11.66 -14.44
C ARG A 531 12.74 -10.50 -14.47
N GLY A 532 14.03 -10.83 -14.32
CA GLY A 532 15.11 -9.84 -14.18
C GLY A 532 15.19 -9.09 -12.85
N ASP A 533 14.09 -9.06 -12.11
CA ASP A 533 13.81 -8.10 -11.07
C ASP A 533 14.16 -8.61 -9.66
N ARG A 534 14.87 -7.79 -8.86
CA ARG A 534 15.28 -8.22 -7.51
C ARG A 534 14.24 -7.85 -6.46
N ILE A 535 13.25 -8.73 -6.29
CA ILE A 535 12.21 -8.58 -5.26
C ILE A 535 12.73 -8.88 -3.86
N LEU A 536 13.52 -9.96 -3.69
CA LEU A 536 14.10 -10.32 -2.39
C LEU A 536 15.63 -10.15 -2.38
N PRO A 537 16.24 -9.68 -1.28
CA PRO A 537 17.68 -9.52 -1.22
C PRO A 537 18.37 -10.89 -1.20
N GLU A 538 19.29 -11.12 -2.12
CA GLU A 538 19.98 -12.42 -2.30
C GLU A 538 20.60 -12.92 -0.98
N ALA A 539 21.31 -12.01 -0.29
CA ALA A 539 21.96 -12.32 0.97
C ALA A 539 20.95 -12.66 2.07
N PHE A 540 19.76 -12.03 2.06
CA PHE A 540 18.71 -12.37 3.02
C PHE A 540 18.11 -13.74 2.72
N VAL A 541 17.80 -14.04 1.45
CA VAL A 541 17.31 -15.36 1.03
C VAL A 541 18.31 -16.45 1.40
N ALA A 542 19.59 -16.28 1.08
CA ALA A 542 20.64 -17.24 1.41
C ALA A 542 20.72 -17.51 2.93
N ASN A 543 20.64 -16.46 3.76
CA ASN A 543 20.59 -16.60 5.21
C ASN A 543 19.29 -17.27 5.69
N ALA A 544 18.15 -16.96 5.07
CA ALA A 544 16.87 -17.54 5.42
C ALA A 544 16.82 -19.05 5.21
N LEU A 545 17.49 -19.54 4.17
CA LEU A 545 17.60 -20.95 3.81
C LEU A 545 18.81 -21.66 4.44
N THR A 546 19.57 -20.98 5.29
CA THR A 546 20.70 -21.55 6.02
C THR A 546 20.31 -21.80 7.49
N PRO A 547 20.63 -22.97 8.08
CA PRO A 547 20.35 -23.22 9.48
C PRO A 547 21.21 -22.30 10.36
N TRP A 548 20.69 -21.93 11.53
CA TRP A 548 21.44 -21.15 12.53
C TRP A 548 22.89 -21.65 12.76
N LEU A 549 23.89 -20.88 12.32
CA LEU A 549 25.29 -21.34 12.21
C LEU A 549 25.97 -21.62 13.55
N GLU A 550 25.64 -20.88 14.60
CA GLU A 550 26.20 -21.09 15.95
C GLU A 550 25.58 -22.29 16.68
N ASP A 551 24.63 -22.98 16.04
CA ASP A 551 23.96 -24.17 16.59
C ASP A 551 24.05 -25.32 15.59
N SER A 552 25.01 -26.22 15.82
CA SER A 552 25.22 -27.44 15.01
C SER A 552 24.05 -28.43 14.99
N SER A 553 23.01 -28.20 15.81
CA SER A 553 21.75 -28.95 15.81
C SER A 553 20.58 -28.16 15.23
N SER A 554 20.86 -27.04 14.58
CA SER A 554 19.83 -26.22 13.97
C SER A 554 19.30 -26.84 12.68
N TYR A 555 17.99 -26.78 12.55
CA TYR A 555 17.20 -27.20 11.39
C TYR A 555 16.23 -26.07 10.98
N TYR A 556 16.56 -24.83 11.35
CA TYR A 556 15.71 -23.67 11.12
C TYR A 556 16.55 -22.44 10.78
N GLY A 557 16.15 -21.74 9.73
CA GLY A 557 16.70 -20.45 9.31
C GLY A 557 15.75 -19.30 9.67
N PHE A 558 15.58 -18.33 8.77
CA PHE A 558 14.66 -17.21 8.98
C PHE A 558 13.23 -17.60 8.60
N LYS A 559 12.52 -18.27 9.52
CA LYS A 559 11.17 -18.82 9.29
C LYS A 559 11.08 -19.92 8.23
N TRP A 560 12.20 -20.55 7.87
CA TRP A 560 12.26 -21.72 7.00
C TRP A 560 12.82 -22.94 7.73
N TRP A 561 12.22 -24.10 7.49
CA TRP A 561 12.71 -25.38 7.98
C TRP A 561 13.78 -25.94 7.05
N ILE A 562 14.91 -26.36 7.62
CA ILE A 562 16.01 -27.02 6.90
C ILE A 562 15.95 -28.50 7.25
N LEU A 563 15.55 -29.36 6.32
CA LEU A 563 15.24 -30.77 6.58
C LEU A 563 16.52 -31.62 6.61
N ASN A 564 17.29 -31.50 7.70
CA ASN A 564 18.51 -32.25 7.95
C ASN A 564 18.34 -33.27 9.10
N ASP A 565 19.42 -33.96 9.47
CA ASP A 565 19.38 -34.98 10.53
C ASP A 565 18.91 -34.43 11.89
N ALA A 566 19.17 -33.14 12.15
CA ALA A 566 18.70 -32.48 13.36
C ALA A 566 17.18 -32.28 13.36
N TYR A 567 16.57 -31.97 12.21
CA TYR A 567 15.10 -31.89 12.06
C TYR A 567 14.42 -33.21 12.45
N PHE A 568 15.01 -34.34 12.07
CA PHE A 568 14.50 -35.68 12.36
C PHE A 568 14.88 -36.20 13.76
N ASN A 569 15.54 -35.37 14.60
CA ASN A 569 15.90 -35.66 15.98
C ASN A 569 16.72 -36.96 16.15
N TYR A 570 17.65 -37.23 15.23
CA TYR A 570 18.32 -38.54 15.11
C TYR A 570 19.64 -38.71 15.91
N GLY A 571 20.01 -37.75 16.75
CA GLY A 571 21.22 -37.80 17.57
C GLY A 571 22.07 -36.54 17.41
N SER A 572 22.69 -36.06 18.48
CA SER A 572 23.22 -34.69 18.56
C SER A 572 24.35 -34.36 17.57
N MET A 573 24.36 -33.10 17.12
CA MET A 573 25.45 -32.39 16.42
C MET A 573 25.84 -32.93 15.05
N SER A 574 24.87 -33.06 14.13
CA SER A 574 25.21 -33.29 12.73
C SER A 574 24.46 -32.33 11.82
N THR A 575 25.22 -31.51 11.10
CA THR A 575 24.76 -30.75 9.92
C THR A 575 24.82 -31.63 8.66
N THR A 576 24.86 -32.95 8.83
CA THR A 576 24.83 -33.90 7.72
C THR A 576 23.40 -34.11 7.24
N ASN A 577 23.28 -34.49 5.98
CA ASN A 577 22.04 -34.88 5.32
C ASN A 577 21.96 -36.40 5.20
N GLU A 578 22.43 -37.18 6.20
CA GLU A 578 22.51 -38.64 6.09
C GLU A 578 21.12 -39.27 6.05
N LEU A 579 20.18 -38.83 6.90
CA LEU A 579 18.79 -39.30 6.83
C LEU A 579 18.11 -38.80 5.57
N LEU A 580 18.40 -37.58 5.12
CA LEU A 580 17.86 -37.07 3.88
C LEU A 580 18.33 -37.91 2.69
N GLU A 581 19.61 -38.30 2.66
CA GLU A 581 20.18 -39.26 1.72
C GLU A 581 19.55 -40.66 1.88
N ILE A 582 19.31 -41.15 3.10
CA ILE A 582 18.69 -42.48 3.31
C ILE A 582 17.24 -42.50 2.82
N LEU A 583 16.46 -41.48 3.17
CA LEU A 583 15.05 -41.36 2.82
C LEU A 583 14.90 -41.15 1.31
N SER A 584 15.68 -40.24 0.74
CA SER A 584 15.59 -39.93 -0.69
C SER A 584 16.40 -40.90 -1.55
N GLY A 585 17.38 -41.62 -1.01
CA GLY A 585 18.42 -42.38 -1.72
C GLY A 585 19.16 -41.59 -2.80
N VAL A 586 19.29 -40.27 -2.62
CA VAL A 586 19.88 -39.31 -3.56
C VAL A 586 20.83 -38.38 -2.79
N ALA A 587 22.06 -38.21 -3.30
CA ALA A 587 23.05 -37.27 -2.77
C ALA A 587 23.78 -36.56 -3.93
N PRO A 588 24.06 -35.23 -3.84
CA PRO A 588 23.72 -34.29 -2.76
C PRO A 588 22.29 -33.73 -2.92
N LEU A 589 21.47 -33.81 -1.86
CA LEU A 589 20.12 -33.23 -1.81
C LEU A 589 20.03 -32.29 -0.61
N THR A 590 19.51 -31.08 -0.80
CA THR A 590 19.04 -30.19 0.27
C THR A 590 17.55 -29.96 0.10
N ALA A 591 16.81 -30.02 1.20
CA ALA A 591 15.38 -29.75 1.21
C ALA A 591 15.08 -28.67 2.25
N VAL A 592 14.50 -27.57 1.77
CA VAL A 592 14.07 -26.44 2.60
C VAL A 592 12.56 -26.32 2.49
N ALA A 593 11.88 -25.99 3.58
CA ALA A 593 10.42 -25.99 3.59
C ALA A 593 9.79 -24.87 4.40
N ALA A 594 8.73 -24.29 3.86
CA ALA A 594 7.71 -23.59 4.65
C ALA A 594 6.66 -24.64 5.02
N LEU A 595 6.43 -24.86 6.33
CA LEU A 595 5.49 -25.87 6.82
C LEU A 595 4.35 -25.22 7.61
N GLY A 596 3.12 -25.55 7.22
CA GLY A 596 1.88 -25.10 7.83
C GLY A 596 1.17 -26.19 8.63
N TYR A 597 0.26 -25.76 9.50
CA TYR A 597 -0.61 -26.68 10.23
C TYR A 597 -1.41 -27.54 9.26
N GLN A 598 -1.75 -28.76 9.68
CA GLN A 598 -2.50 -29.74 8.87
C GLN A 598 -1.83 -30.26 7.59
N GLY A 599 -0.62 -29.83 7.25
CA GLY A 599 0.12 -30.35 6.09
C GLY A 599 0.13 -29.42 4.89
N GLN A 600 -0.07 -28.12 5.09
CA GLN A 600 0.31 -27.11 4.09
C GLN A 600 1.83 -27.08 3.99
N SER A 601 2.36 -26.99 2.79
CA SER A 601 3.80 -27.01 2.60
C SER A 601 4.22 -26.47 1.25
N ILE A 602 5.35 -25.77 1.25
CA ILE A 602 6.15 -25.43 0.07
C ILE A 602 7.51 -26.06 0.32
N TYR A 603 7.90 -27.03 -0.49
CA TYR A 603 9.22 -27.68 -0.44
C TYR A 603 10.08 -27.18 -1.59
N LEU A 604 11.29 -26.73 -1.27
CA LEU A 604 12.31 -26.28 -2.21
C LEU A 604 13.46 -27.28 -2.20
N PHE A 605 13.91 -27.67 -3.39
CA PHE A 605 15.08 -28.50 -3.61
C PHE A 605 16.03 -27.76 -4.57
N PRO A 606 16.87 -26.83 -4.04
CA PRO A 606 17.66 -25.92 -4.86
C PRO A 606 18.60 -26.64 -5.83
N GLU A 607 19.24 -27.74 -5.44
CA GLU A 607 20.17 -28.47 -6.31
C GLU A 607 19.48 -29.15 -7.50
N TYR A 608 18.15 -29.29 -7.42
CA TYR A 608 17.32 -29.92 -8.43
C TYR A 608 16.39 -28.94 -9.12
N ASP A 609 16.48 -27.64 -8.83
CA ASP A 609 15.54 -26.61 -9.30
C ASP A 609 14.09 -27.11 -9.30
N LEU A 610 13.71 -27.71 -8.17
CA LEU A 610 12.45 -28.41 -7.99
C LEU A 610 11.72 -27.78 -6.81
N LEU A 611 10.45 -27.47 -7.04
CA LEU A 611 9.53 -26.93 -6.07
C LEU A 611 8.28 -27.81 -6.01
N ILE A 612 7.82 -28.12 -4.80
CA ILE A 612 6.58 -28.85 -4.59
C ILE A 612 5.73 -28.12 -3.56
N SER A 613 4.62 -27.56 -4.04
CA SER A 613 3.56 -27.04 -3.19
C SER A 613 2.55 -28.15 -2.93
N ARG A 614 2.19 -28.34 -1.67
CA ARG A 614 1.14 -29.28 -1.26
C ARG A 614 0.30 -28.61 -0.20
N PHE A 615 -0.99 -28.51 -0.50
CA PHE A 615 -1.96 -27.94 0.42
C PHE A 615 -3.07 -28.96 0.70
N SER A 616 -3.49 -28.96 1.96
CA SER A 616 -4.47 -29.89 2.52
C SER A 616 -5.61 -29.10 3.15
N LEU A 617 -6.62 -29.81 3.66
CA LEU A 617 -7.79 -29.29 4.36
C LEU A 617 -7.89 -27.76 4.51
N TYR A 618 -8.70 -27.21 3.62
CA TYR A 618 -9.18 -25.84 3.65
C TYR A 618 -10.67 -25.86 3.34
N ASP A 619 -11.45 -25.18 4.18
CA ASP A 619 -12.83 -24.81 3.89
C ASP A 619 -13.10 -23.44 4.50
N HIS A 620 -12.87 -22.42 3.68
CA HIS A 620 -13.11 -21.02 4.01
C HIS A 620 -13.47 -20.26 2.74
N PRO A 621 -14.76 -20.02 2.45
CA PRO A 621 -15.15 -19.26 1.26
C PRO A 621 -14.76 -17.78 1.39
N PRO A 622 -14.24 -17.14 0.33
CA PRO A 622 -13.83 -15.72 0.36
C PRO A 622 -14.90 -14.75 0.85
N THR A 623 -16.18 -15.12 0.75
CA THR A 623 -17.32 -14.31 1.18
C THR A 623 -17.48 -14.22 2.71
N GLN A 624 -16.74 -14.99 3.51
CA GLN A 624 -16.82 -14.94 4.98
C GLN A 624 -15.97 -13.82 5.61
N GLY A 625 -15.10 -13.17 4.81
CA GLY A 625 -14.17 -12.14 5.27
C GLY A 625 -12.88 -12.73 5.85
N TYR A 626 -11.94 -11.89 6.26
CA TYR A 626 -10.61 -12.36 6.72
C TYR A 626 -10.23 -11.85 8.12
N VAL A 627 -11.20 -11.31 8.86
CA VAL A 627 -11.02 -10.99 10.29
C VAL A 627 -11.35 -12.24 11.11
N LEU A 628 -10.40 -12.77 11.86
CA LEU A 628 -10.61 -13.96 12.67
C LEU A 628 -11.76 -13.75 13.67
N SER A 629 -12.81 -14.56 13.59
CA SER A 629 -13.90 -14.53 14.58
C SER A 629 -13.67 -15.57 15.67
N THR A 630 -13.55 -15.11 16.92
CA THR A 630 -13.48 -15.97 18.11
C THR A 630 -14.85 -16.26 18.73
N LEU A 631 -15.90 -15.60 18.24
CA LEU A 631 -17.27 -15.64 18.80
C LEU A 631 -18.24 -16.51 17.98
N GLU A 632 -18.01 -16.67 16.67
CA GLU A 632 -18.88 -17.40 15.75
C GLU A 632 -18.06 -18.38 14.88
N PRO A 633 -18.54 -19.62 14.63
CA PRO A 633 -17.87 -20.57 13.72
C PRO A 633 -17.77 -20.10 12.25
N ALA A 634 -18.43 -19.00 11.90
CA ALA A 634 -18.69 -18.62 10.52
C ALA A 634 -17.48 -18.08 9.74
N ASN A 635 -16.38 -17.71 10.41
CA ASN A 635 -15.15 -17.23 9.73
C ASN A 635 -13.88 -18.00 10.14
N PHE A 636 -14.05 -19.23 10.65
CA PHE A 636 -12.95 -20.10 11.04
C PHE A 636 -12.84 -21.24 10.01
N PRO A 637 -11.67 -21.53 9.42
CA PRO A 637 -11.56 -22.59 8.42
C PRO A 637 -11.91 -23.94 9.04
N ASP A 638 -12.87 -24.68 8.49
CA ASP A 638 -13.25 -26.00 9.03
C ASP A 638 -12.11 -27.01 8.84
N THR A 639 -11.29 -27.11 9.88
CA THR A 639 -10.19 -28.06 9.95
C THR A 639 -10.55 -29.36 10.69
N CYS A 640 -11.79 -29.47 11.16
CA CYS A 640 -12.31 -30.61 11.94
C CYS A 640 -12.84 -31.72 11.03
N THR A 641 -13.71 -31.38 10.07
CA THR A 641 -14.47 -32.36 9.29
C THR A 641 -13.59 -33.15 8.33
N GLY A 642 -12.59 -32.51 7.71
CA GLY A 642 -11.78 -33.17 6.69
C GLY A 642 -10.77 -34.21 7.19
N ARG A 643 -10.45 -34.25 8.49
CA ARG A 643 -9.50 -35.23 9.06
C ARG A 643 -10.07 -36.08 10.19
N ASN A 644 -11.34 -35.90 10.53
CA ASN A 644 -12.00 -36.57 11.67
C ASN A 644 -11.24 -36.43 13.00
N LEU A 645 -10.71 -35.23 13.28
CA LEU A 645 -9.88 -34.96 14.46
C LEU A 645 -10.65 -34.38 15.65
N CYS A 646 -11.91 -34.00 15.46
CA CYS A 646 -12.73 -33.36 16.49
C CYS A 646 -13.68 -34.38 17.12
N SER A 647 -14.07 -34.18 18.39
CA SER A 647 -14.87 -35.17 19.13
C SER A 647 -16.27 -35.41 18.56
N TRP A 648 -16.72 -34.56 17.63
CA TRP A 648 -18.03 -34.59 16.98
C TRP A 648 -17.96 -34.97 15.49
N SER A 649 -16.78 -35.16 14.90
CA SER A 649 -16.67 -35.65 13.52
C SER A 649 -16.97 -37.15 13.46
N GLU A 650 -17.72 -37.58 12.44
CA GLU A 650 -18.02 -39.00 12.20
C GLU A 650 -16.96 -39.65 11.31
N GLY A 651 -16.39 -40.78 11.74
CA GLY A 651 -15.43 -41.57 10.95
C GLY A 651 -14.07 -41.76 11.64
N GLU A 652 -13.22 -42.57 11.04
CA GLU A 652 -11.84 -42.75 11.51
C GLU A 652 -10.96 -41.54 11.11
N PRO A 653 -10.04 -41.09 11.98
CA PRO A 653 -9.07 -40.06 11.65
C PRO A 653 -8.30 -40.38 10.36
N ILE A 654 -8.22 -39.39 9.46
CA ILE A 654 -7.41 -39.52 8.25
C ILE A 654 -5.93 -39.36 8.63
N ALA A 655 -5.15 -40.41 8.38
CA ALA A 655 -3.71 -40.39 8.59
C ALA A 655 -3.04 -39.28 7.75
N ARG A 656 -2.06 -38.60 8.35
CA ARG A 656 -1.23 -37.60 7.69
C ARG A 656 -0.01 -38.29 7.08
N MET A 657 0.38 -37.89 5.87
CA MET A 657 1.68 -38.27 5.30
C MET A 657 2.76 -37.58 6.13
N GLY A 658 3.68 -38.37 6.71
CA GLY A 658 4.83 -37.82 7.42
C GLY A 658 5.84 -37.21 6.44
N VAL A 659 6.63 -36.25 6.91
CA VAL A 659 7.71 -35.62 6.10
C VAL A 659 8.70 -36.68 5.57
N GLY A 660 9.00 -37.71 6.36
CA GLY A 660 9.88 -38.81 5.93
C GLY A 660 9.30 -39.62 4.75
N ASP A 661 8.01 -39.97 4.81
CA ASP A 661 7.34 -40.68 3.72
C ASP A 661 7.25 -39.81 2.46
N PHE A 662 6.99 -38.51 2.64
CA PHE A 662 6.99 -37.53 1.54
C PHE A 662 8.35 -37.49 0.85
N LEU A 663 9.44 -37.36 1.62
CA LEU A 663 10.80 -37.34 1.08
C LEU A 663 11.19 -38.66 0.40
N ALA A 664 10.68 -39.80 0.87
CA ALA A 664 10.87 -41.08 0.20
C ALA A 664 10.21 -41.10 -1.20
N ALA A 665 8.97 -40.60 -1.31
CA ALA A 665 8.29 -40.46 -2.59
C ALA A 665 9.02 -39.48 -3.53
N ILE A 666 9.54 -38.36 -3.00
CA ILE A 666 10.36 -37.43 -3.78
C ILE A 666 11.64 -38.11 -4.25
N GLY A 667 12.30 -38.90 -3.39
CA GLY A 667 13.49 -39.66 -3.77
C GLY A 667 13.26 -40.63 -4.91
N GLU A 668 12.11 -41.31 -4.94
CA GLU A 668 11.72 -42.16 -6.08
C GLU A 668 11.55 -41.34 -7.35
N PHE A 669 10.88 -40.19 -7.28
CA PHE A 669 10.74 -39.26 -8.39
C PHE A 669 12.10 -38.74 -8.90
N LEU A 670 12.98 -38.28 -8.02
CA LEU A 670 14.31 -37.74 -8.36
C LEU A 670 15.26 -38.78 -8.99
N ARG A 671 15.03 -40.07 -8.74
CA ARG A 671 15.77 -41.17 -9.40
C ARG A 671 15.17 -41.62 -10.72
N SER A 672 13.99 -41.12 -11.07
CA SER A 672 13.27 -41.47 -12.29
C SER A 672 13.66 -40.70 -13.57
N PRO A 673 14.56 -39.68 -13.61
CA PRO A 673 14.95 -39.06 -14.87
C PRO A 673 15.45 -40.07 -15.91
N SER A 674 15.11 -39.84 -17.17
CA SER A 674 15.69 -40.62 -18.28
C SER A 674 17.18 -40.32 -18.37
N VAL A 675 18.03 -41.35 -18.27
CA VAL A 675 19.39 -41.28 -18.78
C VAL A 675 19.28 -41.13 -20.30
N ASN A 676 19.29 -39.90 -20.80
CA ASN A 676 19.48 -39.62 -22.23
C ASN A 676 20.98 -39.53 -22.54
#